data_AF-A0A7W5M3E7-F1
#
_entry.id   AF-A0A7W5M3E7-F1
#
_cell.length_a   1.000
_cell.length_b   1.000
_cell.length_c   1.000
_cell.angle_alpha   90.00
_cell.angle_beta   90.00
_cell.angle_gamma   90.00
#
_symmetry.space_group_name_H-M   'P 1'
#
loop_
_entity.id
_entity.type
_entity.pdbx_description
1 polymer ?
#
loop_
_entity_poly.entity_id
_entity_poly.type
_entity_poly.pdbx_seq_one_letter_code
_entity_poly.pdbx_strand_id
1 'polypeptide(L)'
;MTKSFSFGLLTASMLALSTGAAFADYELNILHINDFHSRIESINKFDSTCSAEEEGKNECFGGAARLKTAIDQRRQALTGKNVLLLNAGDNFQGSLFYTTYKGAAEAEMLNLMKFDAMTVGNHEFDDSEDGLATFLDKVQFPVVTANVKATAASKLGDRVKPSLVLDVSGQKIGIVGAVTNDTPELSSPGPNVTIADDVQSITAEVQKLKGEGVNKIIALTHVGYPRDLALIAKIPDVDVVVGGHSHSLLSNTDPKAEGPYPTMVDNPGGYKVPVVQAASYSKYLGDLVVNFDDNGVVKEAKGDPILIDSTFTPDQAVAARIVELAKPIEELRKKVIGSSEGPIEGDRKVCRVKECSMGNLVADAILDRAKNQGVTIAIQNGGGLRASIDGGDVTQGEVITVLPFQNTLATFQLTGADIVKALENGVSQIDQGAGRFPQVAGLKFTFDQSKPVGSRVSDVLVKDGDNFVPIDNAKTYGVATNNFMRAGGDGYVAFKDGQNAYDFGPDLADVTAQYIAAHSPYKPYTDGRITEIAQAAPAPSAEQAPAAPAPAAPAPSAEPTPTPAAPAPAAPAPAVEPAPAASASATPSTHVIAAGDTFWDLAKTFYGDGAEWRKLSEANGSPNPRHLRIGEKIQVPAK
;
A
#
# COMPACT_ATOMS: atom_id res chain seq x y z
N MET A 1 -91.29 26.10 38.29
CA MET A 1 -90.89 26.04 36.86
C MET A 1 -90.26 27.39 36.55
N THR A 2 -89.07 27.53 35.97
CA THR A 2 -88.22 26.55 35.26
C THR A 2 -86.73 26.90 35.49
N LYS A 3 -85.83 25.93 35.37
CA LYS A 3 -84.38 26.09 35.57
C LYS A 3 -83.65 26.19 34.23
N SER A 4 -82.52 26.94 34.22
CA SER A 4 -81.33 26.70 33.37
C SER A 4 -81.45 26.94 31.85
N PHE A 5 -80.39 27.31 31.11
CA PHE A 5 -78.99 27.68 31.42
C PHE A 5 -78.45 28.54 30.25
N SER A 6 -77.53 29.47 30.50
CA SER A 6 -76.75 30.09 29.41
C SER A 6 -75.73 29.12 28.85
N PHE A 7 -75.72 28.92 27.54
CA PHE A 7 -74.69 28.13 26.85
C PHE A 7 -73.49 29.05 26.54
N GLY A 8 -72.38 28.84 27.24
CA GLY A 8 -71.14 29.62 27.04
C GLY A 8 -70.36 29.16 25.81
N LEU A 9 -69.65 30.10 25.17
CA LEU A 9 -68.67 29.80 24.13
C LEU A 9 -67.55 28.89 24.70
N LEU A 10 -67.38 27.68 24.16
CA LEU A 10 -66.26 26.80 24.53
C LEU A 10 -65.96 25.72 23.47
N THR A 11 -65.88 26.12 22.19
CA THR A 11 -65.57 25.23 21.05
C THR A 11 -64.65 25.90 20.02
N ALA A 12 -63.53 26.48 20.46
CA ALA A 12 -62.53 27.09 19.58
C ALA A 12 -61.09 27.13 20.14
N SER A 13 -60.62 26.09 20.85
CA SER A 13 -59.24 26.05 21.38
C SER A 13 -58.66 24.63 21.61
N MET A 14 -58.89 23.70 20.68
CA MET A 14 -58.22 22.38 20.67
C MET A 14 -57.74 21.98 19.26
N LEU A 15 -57.30 22.96 18.47
CA LEU A 15 -56.70 22.74 17.14
C LEU A 15 -55.36 23.49 16.96
N ALA A 16 -54.66 23.75 18.06
CA ALA A 16 -53.30 24.29 18.09
C ALA A 16 -52.47 23.44 19.06
N LEU A 17 -51.18 23.25 18.75
CA LEU A 17 -50.23 22.35 19.46
C LEU A 17 -50.35 20.84 19.15
N SER A 18 -50.65 20.50 17.90
CA SER A 18 -50.05 19.32 17.24
C SER A 18 -49.07 19.75 16.14
N THR A 19 -48.31 20.81 16.39
CA THR A 19 -47.02 21.00 15.74
C THR A 19 -46.14 19.86 16.22
N GLY A 20 -46.03 18.80 15.43
CA GLY A 20 -44.94 17.83 15.60
C GLY A 20 -43.65 18.64 15.66
N ALA A 21 -42.88 18.47 16.74
CA ALA A 21 -41.58 19.08 16.81
C ALA A 21 -40.76 18.48 15.66
N ALA A 22 -40.54 19.26 14.61
CA ALA A 22 -39.51 18.96 13.64
C ALA A 22 -38.20 19.07 14.42
N PHE A 23 -37.69 17.93 14.89
CA PHE A 23 -36.35 17.89 15.43
C PHE A 23 -35.40 18.22 14.26
N ALA A 24 -34.34 18.96 14.57
CA ALA A 24 -33.36 19.30 13.54
C ALA A 24 -32.58 18.04 13.17
N ASP A 25 -32.25 17.89 11.88
CA ASP A 25 -31.36 16.82 11.39
C ASP A 25 -30.14 16.69 12.31
N TYR A 26 -29.83 15.45 12.70
CA TYR A 26 -28.73 15.19 13.62
C TYR A 26 -27.43 15.04 12.84
N GLU A 27 -26.61 16.10 12.85
CA GLU A 27 -25.25 16.10 12.30
C GLU A 27 -24.29 15.40 13.25
N LEU A 28 -23.59 14.37 12.78
CA LEU A 28 -22.50 13.68 13.47
C LEU A 28 -21.21 13.81 12.65
N ASN A 29 -20.13 14.26 13.30
CA ASN A 29 -18.80 14.33 12.70
C ASN A 29 -18.00 13.13 13.20
N ILE A 30 -17.52 12.28 12.29
CA ILE A 30 -16.73 11.09 12.57
C ILE A 30 -15.32 11.33 12.04
N LEU A 31 -14.39 11.56 12.96
CA LEU A 31 -12.97 11.50 12.70
C LEU A 31 -12.52 10.04 12.83
N HIS A 32 -11.63 9.55 11.98
CA HIS A 32 -11.14 8.18 12.11
C HIS A 32 -9.73 7.96 11.55
N ILE A 33 -9.09 6.91 12.06
CA ILE A 33 -7.89 6.31 11.47
C ILE A 33 -8.05 4.78 11.42
N ASN A 34 -7.24 4.16 10.58
CA ASN A 34 -7.12 2.72 10.44
C ASN A 34 -5.66 2.37 10.09
N ASP A 35 -5.22 1.14 10.38
CA ASP A 35 -3.95 0.57 9.90
C ASP A 35 -2.73 1.45 10.28
N PHE A 36 -2.67 1.85 11.55
CA PHE A 36 -1.61 2.72 12.09
C PHE A 36 -0.22 2.05 12.09
N HIS A 37 -0.16 0.72 12.23
CA HIS A 37 1.05 -0.12 12.14
C HIS A 37 2.31 0.50 12.76
N SER A 38 2.22 0.87 14.03
CA SER A 38 3.35 1.38 14.81
C SER A 38 4.10 2.55 14.15
N ARG A 39 3.44 3.32 13.25
CA ARG A 39 4.00 4.53 12.59
C ARG A 39 3.96 5.73 13.53
N ILE A 40 4.63 5.56 14.67
CA ILE A 40 4.76 6.55 15.73
C ILE A 40 5.61 7.72 15.26
N GLU A 41 6.71 7.44 14.58
CA GLU A 41 7.50 8.41 13.82
C GLU A 41 6.80 8.80 12.50
N SER A 42 7.15 9.95 11.95
CA SER A 42 6.70 10.34 10.61
C SER A 42 7.25 9.38 9.54
N ILE A 43 6.54 9.29 8.42
CA ILE A 43 6.92 8.49 7.26
C ILE A 43 7.26 9.37 6.05
N ASN A 44 8.13 8.90 5.17
CA ASN A 44 8.39 9.58 3.90
C ASN A 44 7.36 9.17 2.83
N LYS A 45 7.53 9.65 1.59
CA LYS A 45 6.65 9.32 0.45
C LYS A 45 6.63 7.85 0.02
N PHE A 46 7.52 7.01 0.58
CA PHE A 46 7.57 5.56 0.39
C PHE A 46 7.07 4.79 1.63
N ASP A 47 6.42 5.50 2.56
CA ASP A 47 5.78 4.96 3.77
C ASP A 47 6.74 4.30 4.79
N SER A 48 8.04 4.53 4.61
CA SER A 48 9.11 4.15 5.56
C SER A 48 9.38 5.30 6.55
N THR A 49 9.90 4.99 7.75
CA THR A 49 10.32 5.98 8.76
C THR A 49 11.14 7.12 8.12
N CYS A 50 10.71 8.35 8.32
CA CYS A 50 11.32 9.53 7.71
C CYS A 50 12.64 9.89 8.36
N SER A 51 13.65 10.24 7.56
CA SER A 51 14.92 10.76 8.06
C SER A 51 14.83 12.22 8.52
N ALA A 52 15.74 12.63 9.40
CA ALA A 52 15.85 14.04 9.80
C ALA A 52 16.15 15.00 8.62
N GLU A 53 16.73 14.49 7.53
CA GLU A 53 16.96 15.26 6.31
C GLU A 53 15.66 15.49 5.51
N GLU A 54 14.84 14.45 5.35
CA GLU A 54 13.52 14.54 4.70
C GLU A 54 12.56 15.42 5.54
N GLU A 55 12.62 15.30 6.86
CA GLU A 55 11.82 16.10 7.81
C GLU A 55 12.22 17.59 7.70
N GLY A 56 13.52 17.89 7.60
CA GLY A 56 14.03 19.24 7.32
C GLY A 56 13.70 19.79 5.92
N LYS A 57 13.30 18.93 4.97
CA LYS A 57 12.84 19.31 3.63
C LYS A 57 11.31 19.37 3.50
N ASN A 58 10.57 19.08 4.57
CA ASN A 58 9.10 18.96 4.55
C ASN A 58 8.58 17.81 3.66
N GLU A 59 9.37 16.74 3.49
CA GLU A 59 9.02 15.57 2.64
C GLU A 59 8.33 14.42 3.43
N CYS A 60 7.97 14.66 4.70
CA CYS A 60 7.39 13.68 5.61
C CYS A 60 5.89 13.89 5.88
N PHE A 61 5.23 12.78 6.23
CA PHE A 61 3.80 12.66 6.46
C PHE A 61 3.53 11.88 7.75
N GLY A 62 2.31 12.00 8.31
CA GLY A 62 1.86 11.24 9.47
C GLY A 62 2.77 11.36 10.70
N GLY A 63 2.83 10.27 11.46
CA GLY A 63 3.48 10.21 12.77
C GLY A 63 2.55 10.70 13.87
N ALA A 64 2.61 10.06 15.04
CA ALA A 64 1.70 10.30 16.16
C ALA A 64 1.69 11.78 16.61
N ALA A 65 2.83 12.47 16.53
CA ALA A 65 2.95 13.88 16.91
C ALA A 65 2.21 14.83 15.95
N ARG A 66 2.20 14.59 14.63
CA ARG A 66 1.41 15.39 13.67
C ARG A 66 -0.06 15.02 13.73
N LEU A 67 -0.37 13.71 13.80
CA LEU A 67 -1.73 13.21 13.86
C LEU A 67 -2.47 13.76 15.10
N LYS A 68 -1.81 13.80 16.26
CA LYS A 68 -2.38 14.45 17.45
C LYS A 68 -2.70 15.93 17.20
N THR A 69 -1.78 16.70 16.63
CA THR A 69 -2.04 18.12 16.28
C THR A 69 -3.24 18.26 15.35
N ALA A 70 -3.35 17.42 14.32
CA ALA A 70 -4.47 17.44 13.37
C ALA A 70 -5.81 17.13 14.05
N ILE A 71 -5.85 16.10 14.91
CA ILE A 71 -7.03 15.72 15.70
C ILE A 71 -7.44 16.87 16.63
N ASP A 72 -6.49 17.48 17.35
CA ASP A 72 -6.77 18.57 18.29
C ASP A 72 -7.29 19.83 17.56
N GLN A 73 -6.65 20.21 16.44
CA GLN A 73 -7.11 21.32 15.60
C GLN A 73 -8.50 21.06 15.00
N ARG A 74 -8.77 19.83 14.53
CA ARG A 74 -10.06 19.50 13.94
C ARG A 74 -11.18 19.45 14.98
N ARG A 75 -10.92 18.91 16.17
CA ARG A 75 -11.83 18.99 17.33
C ARG A 75 -12.09 20.44 17.75
N GLN A 76 -11.08 21.30 17.75
CA GLN A 76 -11.25 22.73 18.02
C GLN A 76 -12.16 23.40 16.97
N ALA A 77 -11.96 23.10 15.68
CA ALA A 77 -12.82 23.59 14.59
C ALA A 77 -14.27 23.06 14.66
N LEU A 78 -14.49 21.93 15.34
CA LEU A 78 -15.80 21.31 15.58
C LEU A 78 -16.38 21.63 16.97
N THR A 79 -15.87 22.64 17.68
CA THR A 79 -16.39 23.05 18.99
C THR A 79 -17.90 23.35 18.92
N GLY A 80 -18.69 22.65 19.74
CA GLY A 80 -20.15 22.79 19.75
C GLY A 80 -20.90 21.91 18.73
N LYS A 81 -20.19 21.04 18.00
CA LYS A 81 -20.77 19.97 17.17
C LYS A 81 -20.66 18.61 17.87
N ASN A 82 -21.40 17.63 17.36
CA ASN A 82 -21.27 16.23 17.76
C ASN A 82 -20.07 15.62 17.04
N VAL A 83 -19.10 15.10 17.80
CA VAL A 83 -17.85 14.53 17.25
C VAL A 83 -17.55 13.19 17.90
N LEU A 84 -17.14 12.21 17.10
CA LEU A 84 -16.51 10.98 17.54
C LEU A 84 -15.14 10.82 16.85
N LEU A 85 -14.18 10.23 17.54
CA LEU A 85 -12.88 9.81 17.00
C LEU A 85 -12.77 8.28 17.12
N LEU A 86 -12.71 7.58 15.99
CA LEU A 86 -12.72 6.12 15.93
C LEU A 86 -11.40 5.55 15.40
N ASN A 87 -11.03 4.34 15.86
CA ASN A 87 -9.85 3.61 15.39
C ASN A 87 -10.28 2.24 14.85
N ALA A 88 -10.06 1.98 13.56
CA ALA A 88 -10.52 0.77 12.89
C ALA A 88 -9.49 -0.39 12.89
N GLY A 89 -8.58 -0.46 13.87
CA GLY A 89 -7.68 -1.59 14.08
C GLY A 89 -6.31 -1.48 13.39
N ASP A 90 -5.48 -2.50 13.63
CA ASP A 90 -4.08 -2.66 13.19
C ASP A 90 -3.19 -1.48 13.59
N ASN A 91 -3.06 -1.33 14.91
CA ASN A 91 -2.10 -0.41 15.52
C ASN A 91 -0.74 -1.09 15.76
N PHE A 92 -0.74 -2.42 15.87
CA PHE A 92 0.43 -3.27 16.03
C PHE A 92 1.19 -3.50 14.70
N GLN A 93 2.39 -4.08 14.84
CA GLN A 93 3.30 -4.45 13.73
C GLN A 93 3.83 -3.25 12.92
N GLY A 94 4.82 -3.48 12.05
CA GLY A 94 5.24 -2.53 11.01
C GLY A 94 6.41 -1.60 11.36
N SER A 95 6.78 -1.46 12.63
CA SER A 95 7.96 -0.69 13.03
C SER A 95 8.69 -1.30 14.24
N LEU A 96 9.95 -0.91 14.42
CA LEU A 96 10.74 -1.32 15.59
C LEU A 96 10.14 -0.86 16.93
N PHE A 97 9.25 0.15 16.95
CA PHE A 97 8.56 0.52 18.18
C PHE A 97 7.72 -0.66 18.68
N TYR A 98 6.96 -1.33 17.80
CA TYR A 98 6.22 -2.52 18.17
C TYR A 98 7.15 -3.67 18.60
N THR A 99 8.21 -3.95 17.83
CA THR A 99 9.20 -5.00 18.18
C THR A 99 9.84 -4.76 19.55
N THR A 100 10.01 -3.49 19.97
CA THR A 100 10.63 -3.07 21.23
C THR A 100 9.65 -3.00 22.40
N TYR A 101 8.46 -2.43 22.18
CA TYR A 101 7.52 -2.03 23.22
C TYR A 101 6.25 -2.86 23.28
N LYS A 102 6.01 -3.73 22.28
CA LYS A 102 4.96 -4.76 22.30
C LYS A 102 3.57 -4.19 22.63
N GLY A 103 3.18 -3.15 21.87
CA GLY A 103 1.93 -2.41 22.04
C GLY A 103 1.96 -1.30 23.09
N ALA A 104 2.99 -1.23 23.95
CA ALA A 104 3.02 -0.25 25.04
C ALA A 104 3.25 1.19 24.56
N ALA A 105 4.06 1.39 23.52
CA ALA A 105 4.29 2.71 22.93
C ALA A 105 3.08 3.17 22.11
N GLU A 106 2.47 2.23 21.38
CA GLU A 106 1.23 2.40 20.62
C GLU A 106 0.10 2.86 21.55
N ALA A 107 -0.14 2.14 22.66
CA ALA A 107 -1.12 2.53 23.68
C ALA A 107 -0.83 3.93 24.25
N GLU A 108 0.43 4.26 24.52
CA GLU A 108 0.82 5.59 25.02
C GLU A 108 0.43 6.69 24.02
N MET A 109 0.74 6.52 22.73
CA MET A 109 0.41 7.50 21.69
C MET A 109 -1.10 7.61 21.45
N LEU A 110 -1.82 6.49 21.37
CA LEU A 110 -3.27 6.48 21.12
C LEU A 110 -4.07 7.09 22.28
N ASN A 111 -3.64 6.88 23.52
CA ASN A 111 -4.25 7.50 24.70
C ASN A 111 -4.19 9.04 24.65
N LEU A 112 -3.11 9.61 24.11
CA LEU A 112 -2.97 11.06 23.96
C LEU A 112 -3.95 11.64 22.93
N MET A 113 -4.41 10.83 21.97
CA MET A 113 -5.40 11.19 20.97
C MET A 113 -6.84 11.06 21.48
N LYS A 114 -7.08 10.32 22.58
CA LYS A 114 -8.40 10.13 23.22
C LYS A 114 -9.47 9.63 22.24
N PHE A 115 -9.30 8.41 21.74
CA PHE A 115 -10.33 7.76 20.92
C PHE A 115 -11.62 7.51 21.72
N ASP A 116 -12.76 7.57 21.04
CA ASP A 116 -14.07 7.26 21.62
C ASP A 116 -14.40 5.76 21.49
N ALA A 117 -13.83 5.08 20.48
CA ALA A 117 -13.84 3.63 20.34
C ALA A 117 -12.70 3.12 19.44
N MET A 118 -12.31 1.86 19.65
CA MET A 118 -11.44 1.09 18.76
C MET A 118 -12.07 -0.29 18.45
N THR A 119 -11.87 -0.85 17.24
CA THR A 119 -11.96 -2.31 17.03
C THR A 119 -10.55 -2.90 16.92
N VAL A 120 -10.39 -4.19 17.25
CA VAL A 120 -9.11 -4.86 16.95
C VAL A 120 -9.03 -5.21 15.47
N GLY A 121 -7.83 -5.08 14.92
CA GLY A 121 -7.44 -5.69 13.65
C GLY A 121 -6.80 -7.07 13.83
N ASN A 122 -6.26 -7.63 12.75
CA ASN A 122 -5.56 -8.93 12.82
C ASN A 122 -4.22 -8.82 13.55
N HIS A 123 -3.44 -7.76 13.33
CA HIS A 123 -2.11 -7.62 13.94
C HIS A 123 -2.15 -7.40 15.45
N GLU A 124 -3.29 -6.98 16.00
CA GLU A 124 -3.50 -6.97 17.45
C GLU A 124 -3.29 -8.37 18.09
N PHE A 125 -3.35 -9.45 17.32
CA PHE A 125 -3.11 -10.83 17.75
C PHE A 125 -1.71 -11.39 17.39
N ASP A 126 -0.74 -10.57 16.95
CA ASP A 126 0.58 -11.05 16.50
C ASP A 126 1.38 -11.72 17.62
N ASP A 127 1.37 -11.12 18.81
CA ASP A 127 1.88 -11.72 20.06
C ASP A 127 0.76 -12.44 20.85
N SER A 128 -0.27 -12.94 20.14
CA SER A 128 -1.46 -13.62 20.64
C SER A 128 -2.36 -12.81 21.58
N GLU A 129 -3.36 -13.47 22.17
CA GLU A 129 -4.19 -12.88 23.24
C GLU A 129 -3.37 -12.32 24.42
N ASP A 130 -2.13 -12.78 24.62
CA ASP A 130 -1.20 -12.27 25.63
C ASP A 130 -0.72 -10.84 25.31
N GLY A 131 -0.34 -10.58 24.06
CA GLY A 131 0.03 -9.26 23.57
C GLY A 131 -1.16 -8.31 23.61
N LEU A 132 -2.31 -8.74 23.09
CA LEU A 132 -3.54 -7.95 23.11
C LEU A 132 -3.99 -7.63 24.55
N ALA A 133 -3.99 -8.59 25.47
CA ALA A 133 -4.34 -8.35 26.87
C ALA A 133 -3.44 -7.28 27.52
N THR A 134 -2.13 -7.31 27.23
CA THR A 134 -1.16 -6.35 27.75
C THR A 134 -1.38 -4.93 27.23
N PHE A 135 -1.91 -4.78 26.01
CA PHE A 135 -2.33 -3.50 25.44
C PHE A 135 -3.68 -3.03 25.98
N LEU A 136 -4.65 -3.94 26.14
CA LEU A 136 -5.95 -3.66 26.74
C LEU A 136 -5.84 -3.18 28.20
N ASP A 137 -4.78 -3.55 28.92
CA ASP A 137 -4.45 -3.03 30.25
C ASP A 137 -3.86 -1.60 30.25
N LYS A 138 -3.58 -1.03 29.07
CA LYS A 138 -2.93 0.29 28.91
C LYS A 138 -3.82 1.32 28.23
N VAL A 139 -4.70 0.92 27.31
CA VAL A 139 -5.59 1.85 26.61
C VAL A 139 -6.66 2.42 27.55
N GLN A 140 -7.02 3.68 27.33
CA GLN A 140 -7.98 4.45 28.15
C GLN A 140 -9.31 4.68 27.44
N PHE A 141 -9.54 3.96 26.34
CA PHE A 141 -10.72 4.02 25.49
C PHE A 141 -11.30 2.60 25.28
N PRO A 142 -12.60 2.45 25.01
CA PRO A 142 -13.23 1.14 24.88
C PRO A 142 -12.83 0.45 23.58
N VAL A 143 -12.60 -0.87 23.66
CA VAL A 143 -12.35 -1.73 22.49
C VAL A 143 -13.57 -2.62 22.26
N VAL A 144 -14.08 -2.62 21.02
CA VAL A 144 -15.25 -3.39 20.61
C VAL A 144 -15.00 -4.24 19.37
N THR A 145 -15.33 -5.52 19.42
CA THR A 145 -15.25 -6.46 18.30
C THR A 145 -16.24 -7.61 18.49
N ALA A 146 -17.35 -7.61 17.75
CA ALA A 146 -18.47 -8.54 17.91
C ALA A 146 -18.13 -10.00 17.60
N ASN A 147 -17.23 -10.26 16.65
CA ASN A 147 -16.88 -11.62 16.24
C ASN A 147 -15.67 -12.22 16.98
N VAL A 148 -15.02 -11.49 17.88
CA VAL A 148 -14.02 -12.06 18.81
C VAL A 148 -14.74 -12.76 19.95
N LYS A 149 -14.64 -14.08 20.02
CA LYS A 149 -15.27 -14.93 21.05
C LYS A 149 -14.20 -15.49 21.98
N ALA A 150 -13.94 -14.77 23.07
CA ALA A 150 -13.08 -15.22 24.16
C ALA A 150 -13.78 -16.27 25.03
N THR A 151 -13.08 -17.36 25.35
CA THR A 151 -13.54 -18.33 26.38
C THR A 151 -13.25 -17.81 27.79
N ALA A 152 -13.82 -18.46 28.82
CA ALA A 152 -13.55 -18.12 30.22
C ALA A 152 -12.07 -18.34 30.66
N ALA A 153 -11.26 -19.04 29.85
CA ALA A 153 -9.82 -19.20 30.07
C ALA A 153 -8.98 -18.13 29.36
N SER A 154 -9.58 -17.32 28.48
CA SER A 154 -8.88 -16.29 27.71
C SER A 154 -8.38 -15.15 28.60
N LYS A 155 -7.20 -14.63 28.26
CA LYS A 155 -6.63 -13.45 28.91
C LYS A 155 -7.26 -12.14 28.45
N LEU A 156 -8.23 -12.14 27.53
CA LEU A 156 -8.97 -10.93 27.16
C LEU A 156 -10.05 -10.60 28.20
N GLY A 157 -10.85 -11.58 28.61
CA GLY A 157 -12.05 -11.36 29.44
C GLY A 157 -12.99 -10.32 28.83
N ASP A 158 -13.66 -9.52 29.66
CA ASP A 158 -14.67 -8.53 29.21
C ASP A 158 -14.07 -7.21 28.65
N ARG A 159 -12.76 -7.15 28.39
CA ARG A 159 -12.09 -5.93 27.86
C ARG A 159 -12.36 -5.69 26.37
N VAL A 160 -12.66 -6.74 25.61
CA VAL A 160 -13.17 -6.62 24.23
C VAL A 160 -14.66 -6.95 24.26
N LYS A 161 -15.52 -5.95 24.01
CA LYS A 161 -16.98 -6.11 24.03
C LYS A 161 -17.54 -6.25 22.62
N PRO A 162 -18.73 -6.83 22.39
CA PRO A 162 -19.29 -6.88 21.04
C PRO A 162 -19.61 -5.50 20.46
N SER A 163 -20.12 -4.61 21.32
CA SER A 163 -20.51 -3.25 20.98
C SER A 163 -20.40 -2.31 22.19
N LEU A 164 -20.60 -1.02 21.93
CA LEU A 164 -20.88 -0.03 22.96
C LEU A 164 -21.97 0.95 22.49
N VAL A 165 -22.54 1.70 23.43
CA VAL A 165 -23.49 2.79 23.14
C VAL A 165 -22.98 4.07 23.78
N LEU A 166 -22.85 5.12 22.98
CA LEU A 166 -22.50 6.47 23.43
C LEU A 166 -23.76 7.34 23.47
N ASP A 167 -23.86 8.21 24.47
CA ASP A 167 -24.76 9.36 24.44
C ASP A 167 -23.98 10.55 23.87
N VAL A 168 -24.41 11.04 22.71
CA VAL A 168 -23.82 12.19 22.04
C VAL A 168 -24.91 13.24 21.86
N SER A 169 -24.91 14.25 22.74
CA SER A 169 -25.93 15.30 22.80
C SER A 169 -27.38 14.79 22.92
N GLY A 170 -27.61 13.75 23.73
CA GLY A 170 -28.93 13.15 23.95
C GLY A 170 -29.40 12.20 22.85
N GLN A 171 -28.51 11.81 21.93
CA GLN A 171 -28.75 10.74 20.96
C GLN A 171 -27.89 9.52 21.30
N LYS A 172 -28.50 8.33 21.27
CA LYS A 172 -27.78 7.06 21.42
C LYS A 172 -27.12 6.68 20.09
N ILE A 173 -25.80 6.57 20.06
CA ILE A 173 -25.02 6.04 18.94
C ILE A 173 -24.47 4.67 19.32
N GLY A 174 -24.86 3.64 18.58
CA GLY A 174 -24.30 2.29 18.72
C GLY A 174 -23.04 2.13 17.90
N ILE A 175 -22.02 1.47 18.45
CA ILE A 175 -20.80 1.11 17.73
C ILE A 175 -20.61 -0.40 17.88
N VAL A 176 -20.66 -1.13 16.75
CA VAL A 176 -20.48 -2.59 16.68
C VAL A 176 -19.17 -2.87 15.97
N GLY A 177 -18.27 -3.61 16.62
CA GLY A 177 -16.95 -3.89 16.04
C GLY A 177 -16.90 -5.18 15.22
N ALA A 178 -15.92 -5.33 14.33
CA ALA A 178 -15.53 -6.63 13.77
C ALA A 178 -14.08 -6.66 13.28
N VAL A 179 -13.50 -7.86 13.23
CA VAL A 179 -12.17 -8.16 12.67
C VAL A 179 -12.29 -9.22 11.57
N THR A 180 -11.38 -9.22 10.59
CA THR A 180 -11.42 -10.15 9.45
C THR A 180 -11.51 -11.61 9.90
N ASN A 181 -12.34 -12.39 9.20
CA ASN A 181 -12.49 -13.81 9.45
C ASN A 181 -11.20 -14.61 9.28
N ASP A 182 -10.27 -14.09 8.47
CA ASP A 182 -9.02 -14.76 8.11
C ASP A 182 -7.96 -14.62 9.22
N THR A 183 -8.20 -13.82 10.27
CA THR A 183 -7.26 -13.53 11.37
C THR A 183 -6.52 -14.76 11.94
N PRO A 184 -7.12 -15.97 12.09
CA PRO A 184 -6.39 -17.18 12.51
C PRO A 184 -5.31 -17.68 11.55
N GLU A 185 -5.35 -17.26 10.28
CA GLU A 185 -4.35 -17.53 9.24
C GLU A 185 -3.34 -16.38 9.12
N LEU A 186 -3.82 -15.13 9.32
CA LEU A 186 -3.03 -13.90 9.18
C LEU A 186 -2.11 -13.64 10.39
N SER A 187 -2.58 -14.03 11.59
CA SER A 187 -1.95 -13.73 12.88
C SER A 187 -2.10 -14.92 13.86
N SER A 188 -2.09 -14.71 15.18
CA SER A 188 -2.05 -15.81 16.17
C SER A 188 -2.99 -15.64 17.39
N PRO A 189 -4.34 -15.57 17.22
CA PRO A 189 -5.29 -15.35 18.34
C PRO A 189 -5.15 -16.25 19.57
N GLY A 190 -4.65 -17.47 19.37
CA GLY A 190 -4.45 -18.45 20.44
C GLY A 190 -5.66 -19.36 20.65
N PRO A 191 -5.53 -20.43 21.45
CA PRO A 191 -6.53 -21.49 21.57
C PRO A 191 -7.80 -21.09 22.34
N ASN A 192 -7.76 -19.97 23.08
CA ASN A 192 -8.87 -19.52 23.93
C ASN A 192 -9.75 -18.46 23.27
N VAL A 193 -9.41 -18.03 22.03
CA VAL A 193 -10.11 -16.99 21.28
C VAL A 193 -10.53 -17.55 19.91
N THR A 194 -11.83 -17.54 19.63
CA THR A 194 -12.37 -17.92 18.32
C THR A 194 -12.81 -16.67 17.56
N ILE A 195 -12.41 -16.57 16.29
CA ILE A 195 -12.89 -15.53 15.37
C ILE A 195 -14.12 -16.09 14.64
N ALA A 196 -15.31 -15.59 14.99
CA ALA A 196 -16.57 -16.01 14.39
C ALA A 196 -16.85 -15.27 13.07
N ASP A 197 -17.89 -15.71 12.34
CA ASP A 197 -18.41 -15.00 11.16
C ASP A 197 -18.78 -13.55 11.53
N ASP A 198 -18.20 -12.59 10.81
CA ASP A 198 -18.37 -11.15 11.07
C ASP A 198 -19.80 -10.68 10.77
N VAL A 199 -20.37 -11.05 9.62
CA VAL A 199 -21.73 -10.68 9.20
C VAL A 199 -22.77 -11.15 10.21
N GLN A 200 -22.72 -12.42 10.63
CA GLN A 200 -23.64 -12.97 11.64
C GLN A 200 -23.45 -12.29 13.00
N SER A 201 -22.21 -12.04 13.42
CA SER A 201 -21.91 -11.42 14.72
C SER A 201 -22.35 -9.96 14.77
N ILE A 202 -22.08 -9.18 13.72
CA ILE A 202 -22.56 -7.80 13.58
C ILE A 202 -24.09 -7.80 13.53
N THR A 203 -24.71 -8.61 12.68
CA THR A 203 -26.18 -8.67 12.55
C THR A 203 -26.86 -8.95 13.89
N ALA A 204 -26.37 -9.92 14.66
CA ALA A 204 -26.93 -10.25 15.97
C ALA A 204 -26.82 -9.09 16.97
N GLU A 205 -25.67 -8.40 17.01
CA GLU A 205 -25.44 -7.29 17.94
C GLU A 205 -26.18 -6.01 17.52
N VAL A 206 -26.28 -5.73 16.22
CA VAL A 206 -27.11 -4.66 15.64
C VAL A 206 -28.58 -4.83 16.07
N GLN A 207 -29.14 -6.04 15.93
CA GLN A 207 -30.53 -6.29 16.33
C GLN A 207 -30.74 -6.20 17.85
N LYS A 208 -29.74 -6.56 18.66
CA LYS A 208 -29.75 -6.32 20.12
C LYS A 208 -29.80 -4.82 20.43
N LEU A 209 -28.90 -4.02 19.86
CA LEU A 209 -28.86 -2.56 20.07
C LEU A 209 -30.17 -1.87 19.63
N LYS A 210 -30.75 -2.31 18.51
CA LYS A 210 -32.06 -1.84 18.05
C LYS A 210 -33.18 -2.19 19.05
N GLY A 211 -33.14 -3.38 19.66
CA GLY A 211 -34.02 -3.76 20.77
C GLY A 211 -33.86 -2.90 22.02
N GLU A 212 -32.67 -2.32 22.25
CA GLU A 212 -32.36 -1.37 23.33
C GLU A 212 -32.74 0.10 22.97
N GLY A 213 -33.37 0.31 21.81
CA GLY A 213 -33.82 1.62 21.31
C GLY A 213 -32.71 2.48 20.72
N VAL A 214 -31.62 1.89 20.24
CA VAL A 214 -30.59 2.57 19.43
C VAL A 214 -31.05 2.58 17.97
N ASN A 215 -31.01 3.75 17.32
CA ASN A 215 -31.42 3.90 15.91
C ASN A 215 -30.34 4.51 15.01
N LYS A 216 -29.10 4.62 15.48
CA LYS A 216 -27.94 5.10 14.73
C LYS A 216 -26.78 4.17 15.06
N ILE A 217 -26.39 3.29 14.13
CA ILE A 217 -25.42 2.22 14.37
C ILE A 217 -24.25 2.31 13.36
N ILE A 218 -23.06 2.47 13.91
CA ILE A 218 -21.78 2.46 13.19
C ILE A 218 -21.19 1.04 13.28
N ALA A 219 -20.90 0.43 12.15
CA ALA A 219 -20.01 -0.72 12.09
C ALA A 219 -18.57 -0.20 12.02
N LEU A 220 -17.76 -0.51 13.04
CA LEU A 220 -16.34 -0.17 13.11
C LEU A 220 -15.54 -1.44 12.82
N THR A 221 -15.02 -1.57 11.60
CA THR A 221 -14.59 -2.87 11.06
C THR A 221 -13.14 -2.89 10.65
N HIS A 222 -12.50 -4.05 10.82
CA HIS A 222 -11.18 -4.35 10.30
C HIS A 222 -11.26 -5.59 9.39
N VAL A 223 -12.03 -5.47 8.30
CA VAL A 223 -12.42 -6.61 7.43
C VAL A 223 -12.11 -6.39 5.95
N GLY A 224 -11.59 -5.21 5.58
CA GLY A 224 -11.24 -4.83 4.22
C GLY A 224 -12.38 -4.17 3.45
N TYR A 225 -12.07 -3.07 2.77
CA TYR A 225 -13.02 -2.26 2.00
C TYR A 225 -13.90 -3.06 1.02
N PRO A 226 -13.40 -4.06 0.26
CA PRO A 226 -14.26 -4.89 -0.59
C PRO A 226 -15.33 -5.66 0.20
N ARG A 227 -15.03 -6.11 1.42
CA ARG A 227 -15.95 -6.85 2.29
C ARG A 227 -16.93 -5.91 2.99
N ASP A 228 -16.47 -4.72 3.39
CA ASP A 228 -17.32 -3.63 3.88
C ASP A 228 -18.42 -3.28 2.86
N LEU A 229 -18.04 -3.05 1.60
CA LEU A 229 -18.97 -2.78 0.50
C LEU A 229 -19.88 -3.98 0.15
N ALA A 230 -19.32 -5.18 0.09
CA ALA A 230 -20.03 -6.36 -0.40
C ALA A 230 -21.07 -6.88 0.60
N LEU A 231 -20.77 -6.82 1.90
CA LEU A 231 -21.52 -7.49 2.96
C LEU A 231 -21.92 -6.55 4.10
N ILE A 232 -20.95 -5.88 4.75
CA ILE A 232 -21.22 -5.15 6.02
C ILE A 232 -22.21 -4.01 5.83
N ALA A 233 -22.01 -3.18 4.81
CA ALA A 233 -22.90 -2.05 4.49
C ALA A 233 -24.32 -2.47 4.05
N LYS A 234 -24.57 -3.78 3.87
CA LYS A 234 -25.87 -4.38 3.51
C LYS A 234 -26.52 -5.12 4.67
N ILE A 235 -25.92 -5.12 5.86
CA ILE A 235 -26.57 -5.60 7.08
C ILE A 235 -27.72 -4.62 7.41
N PRO A 236 -28.97 -5.09 7.58
CA PRO A 236 -30.07 -4.22 7.96
C PRO A 236 -29.79 -3.52 9.30
N ASP A 237 -30.15 -2.23 9.38
CA ASP A 237 -29.95 -1.37 10.55
C ASP A 237 -28.48 -1.03 10.89
N VAL A 238 -27.53 -1.30 9.97
CA VAL A 238 -26.23 -0.60 9.95
C VAL A 238 -26.40 0.69 9.14
N ASP A 239 -25.94 1.82 9.68
CA ASP A 239 -26.11 3.14 9.07
C ASP A 239 -24.81 3.74 8.51
N VAL A 240 -23.66 3.39 9.11
CA VAL A 240 -22.32 3.86 8.69
C VAL A 240 -21.32 2.71 8.83
N VAL A 241 -20.37 2.59 7.91
CA VAL A 241 -19.21 1.69 8.06
C VAL A 241 -17.91 2.50 8.07
N VAL A 242 -17.10 2.30 9.10
CA VAL A 242 -15.75 2.85 9.25
C VAL A 242 -14.77 1.69 9.29
N GLY A 243 -14.03 1.49 8.20
CA GLY A 243 -13.25 0.29 7.94
C GLY A 243 -11.73 0.46 8.07
N GLY A 244 -11.02 -0.67 8.00
CA GLY A 244 -9.56 -0.79 7.85
C GLY A 244 -9.16 -2.05 7.07
N HIS A 245 -7.95 -2.56 7.30
CA HIS A 245 -7.36 -3.80 6.76
C HIS A 245 -6.84 -3.72 5.33
N SER A 246 -7.59 -3.12 4.41
CA SER A 246 -7.18 -3.06 2.99
C SER A 246 -6.31 -1.86 2.63
N HIS A 247 -5.99 -1.01 3.62
CA HIS A 247 -5.25 0.25 3.47
C HIS A 247 -5.87 1.21 2.44
N SER A 248 -7.18 1.13 2.21
CA SER A 248 -7.80 1.77 1.05
C SER A 248 -7.85 3.28 1.19
N LEU A 249 -7.20 4.00 0.27
CA LEU A 249 -7.38 5.45 0.15
C LEU A 249 -8.68 5.72 -0.61
N LEU A 250 -9.69 6.23 0.09
CA LEU A 250 -10.89 6.78 -0.53
C LEU A 250 -10.77 8.31 -0.54
N SER A 251 -11.05 8.95 -1.67
CA SER A 251 -11.00 10.40 -1.77
C SER A 251 -11.89 10.93 -2.90
N ASN A 252 -12.36 12.17 -2.75
CA ASN A 252 -13.04 12.90 -3.80
C ASN A 252 -12.08 13.71 -4.69
N THR A 253 -10.80 13.80 -4.32
CA THR A 253 -9.83 14.70 -4.95
C THR A 253 -8.56 14.01 -5.48
N ASP A 254 -8.15 12.86 -4.93
CA ASP A 254 -7.04 12.07 -5.50
C ASP A 254 -7.52 11.13 -6.63
N PRO A 255 -7.08 11.30 -7.90
CA PRO A 255 -7.43 10.40 -9.00
C PRO A 255 -6.84 8.98 -8.90
N LYS A 256 -6.02 8.69 -7.88
CA LYS A 256 -5.51 7.34 -7.55
C LYS A 256 -6.30 6.65 -6.44
N ALA A 257 -7.26 7.32 -5.81
CA ALA A 257 -8.10 6.71 -4.79
C ALA A 257 -8.89 5.51 -5.34
N GLU A 258 -9.13 4.51 -4.49
CA GLU A 258 -9.87 3.30 -4.83
C GLU A 258 -11.38 3.54 -4.96
N GLY A 259 -11.88 4.64 -4.38
CA GLY A 259 -13.27 5.07 -4.48
C GLY A 259 -13.50 6.46 -3.89
N PRO A 260 -14.71 7.03 -4.08
CA PRO A 260 -15.10 8.30 -3.48
C PRO A 260 -15.21 8.21 -1.95
N TYR A 261 -15.16 9.36 -1.28
CA TYR A 261 -15.29 9.46 0.18
C TYR A 261 -16.56 10.24 0.57
N PRO A 262 -17.52 9.65 1.30
CA PRO A 262 -17.71 8.21 1.49
C PRO A 262 -18.13 7.52 0.18
N THR A 263 -17.94 6.20 0.11
CA THR A 263 -18.60 5.39 -0.91
C THR A 263 -19.99 4.99 -0.41
N MET A 264 -21.02 5.40 -1.14
CA MET A 264 -22.42 5.19 -0.73
C MET A 264 -22.98 3.87 -1.28
N VAL A 265 -23.23 2.90 -0.40
CA VAL A 265 -23.73 1.56 -0.74
C VAL A 265 -25.24 1.48 -0.53
N ASP A 266 -25.97 0.83 -1.43
CA ASP A 266 -27.41 0.54 -1.25
C ASP A 266 -27.63 -0.57 -0.23
N ASN A 267 -28.36 -0.28 0.85
CA ASN A 267 -28.74 -1.24 1.88
C ASN A 267 -30.12 -1.86 1.58
N PRO A 268 -30.34 -3.17 1.82
CA PRO A 268 -31.65 -3.82 1.66
C PRO A 268 -32.82 -3.17 2.43
N GLY A 269 -32.53 -2.39 3.48
CA GLY A 269 -33.51 -1.57 4.20
C GLY A 269 -34.06 -0.36 3.44
N GLY A 270 -33.59 -0.08 2.22
CA GLY A 270 -34.13 0.98 1.36
C GLY A 270 -33.46 2.36 1.53
N TYR A 271 -32.29 2.40 2.16
CA TYR A 271 -31.46 3.60 2.36
C TYR A 271 -30.03 3.34 1.89
N LYS A 272 -29.16 4.37 1.95
CA LYS A 272 -27.74 4.25 1.58
C LYS A 272 -26.83 4.38 2.81
N VAL A 273 -25.80 3.54 2.86
CA VAL A 273 -24.79 3.51 3.92
C VAL A 273 -23.48 4.10 3.40
N PRO A 274 -22.93 5.19 3.98
CA PRO A 274 -21.56 5.62 3.74
C PRO A 274 -20.55 4.60 4.31
N VAL A 275 -19.59 4.21 3.45
CA VAL A 275 -18.41 3.41 3.79
C VAL A 275 -17.17 4.30 3.66
N VAL A 276 -16.31 4.31 4.69
CA VAL A 276 -15.06 5.09 4.72
C VAL A 276 -13.85 4.28 5.19
N GLN A 277 -12.68 4.59 4.63
CA GLN A 277 -11.34 4.25 5.12
C GLN A 277 -10.42 5.47 4.89
N ALA A 278 -9.28 5.54 5.59
CA ALA A 278 -8.33 6.66 5.57
C ALA A 278 -6.90 6.22 5.21
N ALA A 279 -6.77 5.33 4.22
CA ALA A 279 -5.52 4.71 3.82
C ALA A 279 -4.85 3.92 4.97
N SER A 280 -3.67 4.33 5.43
CA SER A 280 -2.93 3.67 6.53
C SER A 280 -1.86 4.62 7.12
N TYR A 281 -1.09 4.13 8.10
CA TYR A 281 0.17 4.70 8.56
C TYR A 281 0.08 6.11 9.18
N SER A 282 -1.11 6.52 9.66
CA SER A 282 -1.43 7.91 10.06
C SER A 282 -1.20 8.98 9.00
N LYS A 283 -1.01 8.57 7.73
CA LYS A 283 -0.77 9.48 6.61
C LYS A 283 -1.96 10.40 6.34
N TYR A 284 -3.16 9.93 6.66
CA TYR A 284 -4.40 10.69 6.61
C TYR A 284 -5.17 10.58 7.94
N LEU A 285 -5.97 11.61 8.23
CA LEU A 285 -7.05 11.58 9.22
C LEU A 285 -8.38 11.62 8.46
N GLY A 286 -9.17 10.55 8.55
CA GLY A 286 -10.52 10.54 7.98
C GLY A 286 -11.40 11.59 8.67
N ASP A 287 -12.18 12.33 7.88
CA ASP A 287 -13.11 13.37 8.36
C ASP A 287 -14.44 13.25 7.60
N LEU A 288 -15.42 12.60 8.23
CA LEU A 288 -16.75 12.34 7.67
C LEU A 288 -17.82 13.12 8.45
N VAL A 289 -18.70 13.82 7.74
CA VAL A 289 -19.92 14.41 8.29
C VAL A 289 -21.12 13.60 7.82
N VAL A 290 -21.96 13.13 8.75
CA VAL A 290 -23.18 12.36 8.48
C VAL A 290 -24.38 13.09 9.07
N ASN A 291 -25.40 13.36 8.24
CA ASN A 291 -26.66 13.95 8.65
C ASN A 291 -27.75 12.87 8.70
N PHE A 292 -28.29 12.64 9.90
CA PHE A 292 -29.35 11.67 10.15
C PHE A 292 -30.72 12.35 10.24
N ASP A 293 -31.78 11.65 9.83
CA ASP A 293 -33.17 12.03 10.08
C ASP A 293 -33.64 11.65 11.51
N ASP A 294 -34.87 12.03 11.85
CA ASP A 294 -35.51 11.72 13.14
C ASP A 294 -35.65 10.20 13.41
N ASN A 295 -35.72 9.39 12.34
CA ASN A 295 -35.80 7.93 12.44
C ASN A 295 -34.42 7.29 12.65
N GLY A 296 -33.34 8.04 12.42
CA GLY A 296 -31.95 7.58 12.50
C GLY A 296 -31.36 7.14 11.15
N VAL A 297 -32.04 7.41 10.04
CA VAL A 297 -31.57 7.06 8.69
C VAL A 297 -30.67 8.16 8.13
N VAL A 298 -29.58 7.78 7.44
CA VAL A 298 -28.66 8.72 6.79
C VAL A 298 -29.34 9.45 5.61
N LYS A 299 -29.40 10.78 5.69
CA LYS A 299 -29.90 11.68 4.62
C LYS A 299 -28.78 12.13 3.67
N GLU A 300 -27.63 12.46 4.25
CA GLU A 300 -26.45 12.98 3.55
C GLU A 300 -25.20 12.53 4.30
N ALA A 301 -24.15 12.17 3.56
CA ALA A 301 -22.82 11.95 4.13
C ALA A 301 -21.76 12.53 3.18
N LYS A 302 -20.76 13.24 3.72
CA LYS A 302 -19.72 13.94 2.94
C LYS A 302 -18.43 14.13 3.74
N GLY A 303 -17.31 14.27 3.05
CA GLY A 303 -16.00 14.51 3.65
C GLY A 303 -14.87 14.28 2.65
N ASP A 304 -13.63 14.22 3.14
CA ASP A 304 -12.44 13.72 2.44
C ASP A 304 -11.37 13.45 3.53
N PRO A 305 -10.45 12.47 3.42
CA PRO A 305 -9.38 12.32 4.39
C PRO A 305 -8.39 13.50 4.31
N ILE A 306 -8.00 14.02 5.47
CA ILE A 306 -7.04 15.12 5.59
C ILE A 306 -5.63 14.52 5.52
N LEU A 307 -4.85 14.88 4.50
CA LEU A 307 -3.43 14.52 4.42
C LEU A 307 -2.65 15.16 5.57
N ILE A 308 -1.97 14.33 6.36
CA ILE A 308 -1.15 14.77 7.49
C ILE A 308 0.27 14.99 6.99
N ASP A 309 0.61 16.23 6.60
CA ASP A 309 1.93 16.60 6.08
C ASP A 309 2.63 17.66 6.95
N SER A 310 3.66 18.30 6.38
CA SER A 310 4.40 19.40 7.02
C SER A 310 3.57 20.63 7.43
N THR A 311 2.34 20.80 6.93
CA THR A 311 1.44 21.89 7.37
C THR A 311 0.98 21.71 8.82
N PHE A 312 0.98 20.47 9.33
CA PHE A 312 0.76 20.17 10.74
C PHE A 312 2.07 20.20 11.51
N THR A 313 2.24 21.23 12.34
CA THR A 313 3.35 21.29 13.32
C THR A 313 3.23 20.10 14.30
N PRO A 314 4.27 19.25 14.45
CA PRO A 314 4.24 18.15 15.42
C PRO A 314 4.02 18.66 16.84
N ASP A 315 3.17 17.99 17.63
CA ASP A 315 3.05 18.26 19.07
C ASP A 315 4.42 18.08 19.75
N GLN A 316 4.93 19.13 20.38
CA GLN A 316 6.29 19.16 20.91
C GLN A 316 6.51 18.18 22.06
N ALA A 317 5.49 17.91 22.88
CA ALA A 317 5.61 16.96 23.98
C ALA A 317 5.62 15.52 23.45
N VAL A 318 4.77 15.23 22.46
CA VAL A 318 4.77 13.92 21.77
C VAL A 318 6.08 13.71 21.01
N ALA A 319 6.54 14.69 20.23
CA ALA A 319 7.79 14.59 19.47
C ALA A 319 9.00 14.35 20.40
N ALA A 320 9.10 15.07 21.51
CA ALA A 320 10.14 14.84 22.52
C ALA A 320 10.06 13.42 23.11
N ARG A 321 8.85 12.93 23.38
CA ARG A 321 8.61 11.58 23.91
C ARG A 321 8.97 10.47 22.92
N ILE A 322 8.68 10.65 21.64
CA ILE A 322 9.10 9.73 20.57
C ILE A 322 10.62 9.62 20.53
N VAL A 323 11.35 10.75 20.62
CA VAL A 323 12.82 10.76 20.68
C VAL A 323 13.37 10.05 21.93
N GLU A 324 12.65 10.03 23.05
CA GLU A 324 13.03 9.18 24.20
C GLU A 324 12.84 7.69 23.93
N LEU A 325 11.68 7.33 23.36
CA LEU A 325 11.31 5.96 23.02
C LEU A 325 12.18 5.39 21.88
N ALA A 326 12.76 6.23 21.02
CA ALA A 326 13.72 5.80 20.00
C ALA A 326 15.08 5.36 20.59
N LYS A 327 15.47 5.79 21.80
CA LYS A 327 16.82 5.51 22.34
C LYS A 327 17.11 4.00 22.52
N PRO A 328 16.21 3.17 23.09
CA PRO A 328 16.45 1.73 23.16
C PRO A 328 16.38 1.05 21.79
N ILE A 329 15.68 1.65 20.82
CA ILE A 329 15.59 1.16 19.44
C ILE A 329 16.95 1.30 18.73
N GLU A 330 17.68 2.41 18.97
CA GLU A 330 19.04 2.59 18.49
C GLU A 330 20.04 1.58 19.10
N GLU A 331 19.82 1.11 20.33
CA GLU A 331 20.61 0.00 20.89
C GLU A 331 20.19 -1.36 20.31
N LEU A 332 18.91 -1.57 20.00
CA LEU A 332 18.45 -2.77 19.28
C LEU A 332 19.00 -2.84 17.86
N ARG A 333 19.17 -1.71 17.15
CA ARG A 333 19.88 -1.65 15.87
C ARG A 333 21.33 -2.14 15.98
N LYS A 334 21.99 -1.96 17.13
CA LYS A 334 23.36 -2.47 17.39
C LYS A 334 23.39 -3.93 17.87
N LYS A 335 22.24 -4.54 18.15
CA LYS A 335 22.16 -5.93 18.62
C LYS A 335 22.66 -6.86 17.52
N VAL A 336 23.70 -7.63 17.83
CA VAL A 336 24.14 -8.77 17.02
C VAL A 336 23.04 -9.84 17.03
N ILE A 337 22.57 -10.21 15.84
CA ILE A 337 21.52 -11.22 15.61
C ILE A 337 22.09 -12.59 15.22
N GLY A 338 23.34 -12.61 14.75
CA GLY A 338 24.07 -13.79 14.30
C GLY A 338 25.42 -13.35 13.74
N SER A 339 26.09 -14.22 12.99
CA SER A 339 27.31 -13.88 12.26
C SER A 339 27.30 -14.48 10.85
N SER A 340 28.21 -14.03 9.99
CA SER A 340 28.39 -14.52 8.63
C SER A 340 29.84 -14.97 8.38
N GLU A 341 30.03 -16.12 7.72
CA GLU A 341 31.36 -16.67 7.37
C GLU A 341 32.13 -15.79 6.37
N GLY A 342 31.46 -14.86 5.70
CA GLY A 342 32.02 -13.92 4.72
C GLY A 342 31.04 -12.80 4.37
N PRO A 343 31.42 -11.90 3.44
CA PRO A 343 30.54 -10.80 3.02
C PRO A 343 29.31 -11.31 2.26
N ILE A 344 28.15 -10.74 2.59
CA ILE A 344 26.89 -10.97 1.89
C ILE A 344 26.73 -9.84 0.85
N GLU A 345 27.08 -10.14 -0.39
CA GLU A 345 27.05 -9.17 -1.50
C GLU A 345 25.61 -8.73 -1.86
N GLY A 346 25.38 -7.42 -1.74
CA GLY A 346 24.13 -6.71 -1.97
C GLY A 346 24.24 -5.47 -2.88
N ASP A 347 25.40 -5.17 -3.49
CA ASP A 347 25.55 -4.00 -4.37
C ASP A 347 24.58 -4.11 -5.57
N ARG A 348 23.90 -3.00 -5.86
CA ARG A 348 22.97 -2.85 -6.99
C ARG A 348 23.56 -3.25 -8.36
N LYS A 349 24.87 -3.13 -8.56
CA LYS A 349 25.59 -3.55 -9.78
C LYS A 349 25.70 -5.07 -9.93
N VAL A 350 25.40 -5.81 -8.86
CA VAL A 350 25.38 -7.28 -8.81
C VAL A 350 23.93 -7.74 -8.77
N CYS A 351 23.20 -7.39 -7.71
CA CYS A 351 21.85 -7.90 -7.44
C CYS A 351 20.76 -7.45 -8.43
N ARG A 352 21.05 -6.50 -9.34
CA ARG A 352 20.10 -6.05 -10.37
C ARG A 352 20.42 -6.54 -11.78
N VAL A 353 21.44 -7.38 -11.93
CA VAL A 353 21.86 -7.89 -13.24
C VAL A 353 22.17 -9.39 -13.24
N LYS A 354 22.39 -10.01 -12.07
CA LYS A 354 22.68 -11.44 -11.91
C LYS A 354 22.34 -11.93 -10.50
N GLU A 355 22.49 -13.23 -10.26
CA GLU A 355 22.43 -13.83 -8.92
C GLU A 355 23.40 -13.14 -7.94
N CYS A 356 22.96 -12.88 -6.71
CA CYS A 356 23.80 -12.37 -5.64
C CYS A 356 23.46 -13.04 -4.30
N SER A 357 24.44 -13.13 -3.39
CA SER A 357 24.25 -13.83 -2.11
C SER A 357 23.24 -13.15 -1.19
N MET A 358 23.07 -11.82 -1.25
CA MET A 358 21.98 -11.14 -0.54
C MET A 358 20.61 -11.50 -1.11
N GLY A 359 20.54 -11.68 -2.43
CA GLY A 359 19.33 -12.12 -3.13
C GLY A 359 18.90 -13.51 -2.71
N ASN A 360 19.86 -14.45 -2.66
CA ASN A 360 19.60 -15.80 -2.16
C ASN A 360 19.19 -15.78 -0.68
N LEU A 361 19.91 -15.07 0.19
CA LEU A 361 19.56 -14.93 1.61
C LEU A 361 18.11 -14.46 1.82
N VAL A 362 17.72 -13.34 1.19
CA VAL A 362 16.39 -12.77 1.41
C VAL A 362 15.30 -13.64 0.76
N ALA A 363 15.53 -14.18 -0.44
CA ALA A 363 14.56 -15.07 -1.08
C ALA A 363 14.38 -16.40 -0.32
N ASP A 364 15.47 -16.97 0.21
CA ASP A 364 15.42 -18.17 1.04
C ASP A 364 14.71 -17.89 2.38
N ALA A 365 14.94 -16.72 3.01
CA ALA A 365 14.25 -16.31 4.23
C ALA A 365 12.73 -16.14 4.03
N ILE A 366 12.33 -15.51 2.91
CA ILE A 366 10.91 -15.39 2.51
C ILE A 366 10.30 -16.79 2.35
N LEU A 367 10.95 -17.67 1.60
CA LEU A 367 10.44 -19.01 1.34
C LEU A 367 10.38 -19.86 2.61
N ASP A 368 11.40 -19.79 3.47
CA ASP A 368 11.46 -20.55 4.72
C ASP A 368 10.33 -20.16 5.69
N ARG A 369 10.04 -18.86 5.79
CA ARG A 369 8.96 -18.33 6.62
C ARG A 369 7.58 -18.74 6.13
N ALA A 370 7.39 -18.86 4.81
CA ALA A 370 6.10 -19.09 4.17
C ALA A 370 5.81 -20.57 3.81
N LYS A 371 6.81 -21.46 3.77
CA LYS A 371 6.69 -22.86 3.30
C LYS A 371 5.52 -23.66 3.88
N ASN A 372 5.16 -23.41 5.14
CA ASN A 372 4.08 -24.12 5.83
C ASN A 372 2.67 -23.74 5.33
N GLN A 373 2.54 -22.65 4.55
CA GLN A 373 1.30 -22.19 3.92
C GLN A 373 1.11 -22.76 2.50
N GLY A 374 1.95 -23.72 2.07
CA GLY A 374 1.94 -24.24 0.70
C GLY A 374 2.66 -23.35 -0.33
N VAL A 375 3.36 -22.31 0.13
CA VAL A 375 4.27 -21.52 -0.71
C VAL A 375 5.50 -22.35 -1.08
N THR A 376 5.85 -22.35 -2.36
CA THR A 376 6.96 -23.14 -2.92
C THR A 376 7.98 -22.31 -3.68
N ILE A 377 7.65 -21.05 -4.01
CA ILE A 377 8.48 -20.14 -4.79
C ILE A 377 8.54 -18.80 -4.06
N ALA A 378 9.72 -18.18 -3.98
CA ALA A 378 9.88 -16.79 -3.56
C ALA A 378 10.58 -15.97 -4.65
N ILE A 379 10.13 -14.72 -4.83
CA ILE A 379 10.73 -13.76 -5.77
C ILE A 379 10.95 -12.43 -5.04
N GLN A 380 12.18 -11.92 -5.08
CA GLN A 380 12.59 -10.66 -4.46
C GLN A 380 13.29 -9.76 -5.49
N ASN A 381 12.82 -8.53 -5.66
CA ASN A 381 13.44 -7.58 -6.58
C ASN A 381 14.79 -7.07 -6.02
N GLY A 382 15.82 -7.02 -6.87
CA GLY A 382 17.12 -6.42 -6.54
C GLY A 382 17.07 -4.90 -6.26
N GLY A 383 15.93 -4.26 -6.51
CA GLY A 383 15.59 -2.89 -6.11
C GLY A 383 15.35 -2.74 -4.62
N GLY A 384 14.78 -3.78 -3.99
CA GLY A 384 14.52 -3.90 -2.56
C GLY A 384 15.76 -4.12 -1.71
N LEU A 385 16.84 -4.68 -2.30
CA LEU A 385 18.12 -4.93 -1.64
C LEU A 385 19.01 -3.68 -1.75
N ARG A 386 19.41 -3.10 -0.60
CA ARG A 386 19.96 -1.74 -0.56
C ARG A 386 21.42 -1.62 -0.12
N ALA A 387 21.96 -2.64 0.54
CA ALA A 387 23.33 -2.67 1.04
C ALA A 387 23.88 -4.10 1.01
N SER A 388 25.20 -4.21 1.08
CA SER A 388 25.92 -5.44 1.43
C SER A 388 26.12 -5.50 2.95
N ILE A 389 26.37 -6.69 3.49
CA ILE A 389 26.78 -6.90 4.90
C ILE A 389 28.17 -7.52 4.89
N ASP A 390 29.06 -7.07 5.77
CA ASP A 390 30.43 -7.60 5.86
C ASP A 390 30.47 -8.97 6.57
N GLY A 391 31.60 -9.68 6.46
CA GLY A 391 31.82 -10.92 7.21
C GLY A 391 32.16 -10.65 8.67
N GLY A 392 31.65 -11.48 9.59
CA GLY A 392 31.76 -11.26 11.04
C GLY A 392 30.39 -11.21 11.71
N ASP A 393 30.29 -10.49 12.83
CA ASP A 393 29.02 -10.27 13.54
C ASP A 393 28.05 -9.46 12.67
N VAL A 394 26.80 -9.90 12.58
CA VAL A 394 25.72 -9.24 11.83
C VAL A 394 24.71 -8.64 12.80
N THR A 395 24.40 -7.36 12.65
CA THR A 395 23.46 -6.63 13.51
C THR A 395 22.08 -6.47 12.89
N GLN A 396 21.06 -6.25 13.72
CA GLN A 396 19.71 -5.91 13.26
C GLN A 396 19.72 -4.64 12.38
N GLY A 397 20.54 -3.64 12.72
CA GLY A 397 20.67 -2.39 11.99
C GLY A 397 21.23 -2.57 10.58
N GLU A 398 22.14 -3.51 10.38
CA GLU A 398 22.61 -3.90 9.05
C GLU A 398 21.50 -4.53 8.21
N VAL A 399 20.72 -5.47 8.76
CA VAL A 399 19.58 -6.07 8.03
C VAL A 399 18.54 -5.01 7.64
N ILE A 400 18.24 -4.06 8.53
CA ILE A 400 17.36 -2.92 8.21
C ILE A 400 17.99 -2.01 7.14
N THR A 401 19.32 -1.84 7.15
CA THR A 401 20.02 -1.06 6.11
C THR A 401 19.94 -1.75 4.73
N VAL A 402 19.87 -3.09 4.68
CA VAL A 402 19.58 -3.84 3.45
C VAL A 402 18.12 -3.69 3.03
N LEU A 403 17.18 -3.71 3.98
CA LEU A 403 15.73 -3.77 3.75
C LEU A 403 14.98 -2.58 4.41
N PRO A 404 15.30 -1.31 4.07
CA PRO A 404 14.88 -0.13 4.83
C PRO A 404 13.42 0.29 4.60
N PHE A 405 12.71 -0.36 3.67
CA PHE A 405 11.38 0.06 3.25
C PHE A 405 10.25 -0.38 4.19
N GLN A 406 10.55 -1.22 5.19
CA GLN A 406 9.56 -1.80 6.10
C GLN A 406 8.44 -2.53 5.33
N ASN A 407 8.84 -3.21 4.26
CA ASN A 407 7.99 -4.06 3.44
C ASN A 407 7.57 -5.29 4.26
N THR A 408 6.30 -5.65 4.19
CA THR A 408 5.79 -6.92 4.72
C THR A 408 6.03 -8.07 3.74
N LEU A 409 6.15 -9.28 4.29
CA LEU A 409 6.11 -10.52 3.50
C LEU A 409 4.70 -10.74 2.97
N ALA A 410 4.55 -10.86 1.65
CA ALA A 410 3.27 -11.11 0.99
C ALA A 410 3.23 -12.54 0.41
N THR A 411 2.11 -13.23 0.53
CA THR A 411 1.86 -14.57 -0.04
C THR A 411 0.63 -14.56 -0.94
N PHE A 412 0.67 -15.32 -2.03
CA PHE A 412 -0.38 -15.33 -3.06
C PHE A 412 -0.20 -16.52 -4.01
N GLN A 413 -1.10 -16.70 -4.96
CA GLN A 413 -1.08 -17.80 -5.92
C GLN A 413 -1.08 -17.28 -7.37
N LEU A 414 -0.20 -17.84 -8.20
CA LEU A 414 -0.08 -17.54 -9.63
C LEU A 414 -0.10 -18.80 -10.48
N THR A 415 -0.51 -18.68 -11.74
CA THR A 415 -0.24 -19.71 -12.75
C THR A 415 1.25 -19.74 -13.11
N GLY A 416 1.76 -20.88 -13.56
CA GLY A 416 3.13 -20.96 -14.08
C GLY A 416 3.39 -19.97 -15.22
N ALA A 417 2.39 -19.73 -16.08
CA ALA A 417 2.49 -18.73 -17.14
C ALA A 417 2.70 -17.30 -16.61
N ASP A 418 2.04 -16.94 -15.51
CA ASP A 418 2.20 -15.61 -14.90
C ASP A 418 3.52 -15.45 -14.15
N ILE A 419 4.06 -16.54 -13.61
CA ILE A 419 5.43 -16.58 -13.07
C ILE A 419 6.45 -16.35 -14.20
N VAL A 420 6.32 -17.00 -15.35
CA VAL A 420 7.21 -16.76 -16.50
C VAL A 420 7.11 -15.31 -16.98
N LYS A 421 5.89 -14.73 -17.08
CA LYS A 421 5.72 -13.30 -17.40
C LYS A 421 6.39 -12.37 -16.38
N ALA A 422 6.35 -12.72 -15.09
CA ALA A 422 6.98 -11.95 -14.03
C ALA A 422 8.52 -11.99 -14.14
N LEU A 423 9.10 -13.16 -14.46
CA LEU A 423 10.54 -13.28 -14.73
C LEU A 423 10.95 -12.47 -15.97
N GLU A 424 10.16 -12.52 -17.05
CA GLU A 424 10.37 -11.68 -18.26
C GLU A 424 10.31 -10.19 -17.95
N ASN A 425 9.37 -9.73 -17.11
CA ASN A 425 9.40 -8.37 -16.59
C ASN A 425 10.70 -8.10 -15.83
N GLY A 426 11.10 -9.00 -14.93
CA GLY A 426 12.29 -8.84 -14.12
C GLY A 426 13.58 -8.67 -14.94
N VAL A 427 13.71 -9.35 -16.07
CA VAL A 427 14.88 -9.23 -16.97
C VAL A 427 14.71 -8.20 -18.10
N SER A 428 13.61 -7.44 -18.13
CA SER A 428 13.28 -6.52 -19.23
C SER A 428 14.16 -5.26 -19.32
N GLN A 429 14.72 -4.79 -18.20
CA GLN A 429 15.44 -3.51 -18.10
C GLN A 429 16.81 -3.63 -17.39
N ILE A 430 17.49 -4.76 -17.58
CA ILE A 430 18.82 -5.04 -16.98
C ILE A 430 19.86 -4.00 -17.44
N ASP A 431 19.80 -3.62 -18.72
CA ASP A 431 20.60 -2.58 -19.37
C ASP A 431 20.52 -1.20 -18.68
N GLN A 432 19.41 -0.95 -17.97
CA GLN A 432 19.16 0.31 -17.26
C GLN A 432 19.48 0.23 -15.75
N GLY A 433 19.92 -0.93 -15.24
CA GLY A 433 20.16 -1.15 -13.81
C GLY A 433 18.89 -1.02 -12.96
N ALA A 434 17.72 -1.29 -13.56
CA ALA A 434 16.42 -1.16 -12.92
C ALA A 434 16.29 -2.08 -11.70
N GLY A 435 15.47 -1.67 -10.71
CA GLY A 435 15.26 -2.45 -9.49
C GLY A 435 14.62 -3.84 -9.73
N ARG A 436 13.94 -4.00 -10.86
CA ARG A 436 13.05 -5.13 -11.13
C ARG A 436 13.69 -6.52 -11.23
N PHE A 437 15.01 -6.67 -11.30
CA PHE A 437 15.66 -7.98 -11.47
C PHE A 437 15.24 -8.99 -10.38
N PRO A 438 14.81 -10.22 -10.72
CA PRO A 438 14.29 -11.17 -9.75
C PRO A 438 15.40 -12.03 -9.15
N GLN A 439 15.69 -11.83 -7.88
CA GLN A 439 16.34 -12.83 -7.02
C GLN A 439 15.28 -13.86 -6.62
N VAL A 440 15.61 -15.16 -6.53
CA VAL A 440 14.61 -16.23 -6.41
C VAL A 440 15.00 -17.32 -5.40
N ALA A 441 14.00 -18.02 -4.87
CA ALA A 441 14.16 -19.28 -4.15
C ALA A 441 13.03 -20.26 -4.53
N GLY A 442 13.29 -21.56 -4.45
CA GLY A 442 12.35 -22.61 -4.90
C GLY A 442 12.18 -22.71 -6.43
N LEU A 443 12.86 -21.85 -7.19
CA LEU A 443 12.84 -21.76 -8.64
C LEU A 443 14.26 -21.54 -9.16
N LYS A 444 14.55 -22.02 -10.38
CA LYS A 444 15.73 -21.66 -11.18
C LYS A 444 15.28 -21.16 -12.55
N PHE A 445 16.03 -20.25 -13.16
CA PHE A 445 15.82 -19.86 -14.55
C PHE A 445 17.11 -19.43 -15.25
N THR A 446 17.07 -19.47 -16.58
CA THR A 446 18.11 -18.95 -17.46
C THR A 446 17.59 -17.69 -18.17
N PHE A 447 18.44 -16.72 -18.47
CA PHE A 447 18.09 -15.57 -19.30
C PHE A 447 19.17 -15.19 -20.31
N ASP A 448 18.77 -14.51 -21.38
CA ASP A 448 19.64 -14.06 -22.47
C ASP A 448 19.29 -12.61 -22.84
N GLN A 449 20.16 -11.66 -22.50
CA GLN A 449 19.94 -10.24 -22.78
C GLN A 449 19.94 -9.89 -24.27
N SER A 450 20.54 -10.73 -25.12
CA SER A 450 20.59 -10.52 -26.57
C SER A 450 19.25 -10.76 -27.28
N LYS A 451 18.32 -11.45 -26.61
CA LYS A 451 16.95 -11.64 -27.09
C LYS A 451 16.07 -10.40 -26.83
N PRO A 452 15.01 -10.20 -27.65
CA PRO A 452 14.01 -9.16 -27.41
C PRO A 452 13.39 -9.27 -26.01
N VAL A 453 13.07 -8.12 -25.42
CA VAL A 453 12.32 -8.02 -24.15
C VAL A 453 10.99 -8.78 -24.27
N GLY A 454 10.68 -9.63 -23.28
CA GLY A 454 9.52 -10.53 -23.33
C GLY A 454 9.80 -11.87 -24.02
N SER A 455 11.06 -12.17 -24.36
CA SER A 455 11.53 -13.48 -24.83
C SER A 455 12.97 -13.76 -24.37
N ARG A 456 13.37 -13.21 -23.22
CA ARG A 456 14.71 -13.35 -22.65
C ARG A 456 14.86 -14.59 -21.77
N VAL A 457 13.79 -15.07 -21.15
CA VAL A 457 13.80 -16.15 -20.14
C VAL A 457 13.67 -17.51 -20.82
N SER A 458 14.43 -18.49 -20.33
CA SER A 458 14.30 -19.91 -20.68
C SER A 458 14.55 -20.79 -19.45
N ASP A 459 14.30 -22.09 -19.60
CA ASP A 459 14.68 -23.13 -18.63
C ASP A 459 14.21 -22.84 -17.19
N VAL A 460 12.95 -22.37 -17.08
CA VAL A 460 12.31 -22.11 -15.78
C VAL A 460 11.97 -23.46 -15.14
N LEU A 461 12.70 -23.79 -14.07
CA LEU A 461 12.54 -25.00 -13.30
C LEU A 461 12.02 -24.66 -11.90
N VAL A 462 11.02 -25.40 -11.43
CA VAL A 462 10.45 -25.28 -10.08
C VAL A 462 10.86 -26.48 -9.23
N LYS A 463 11.04 -26.26 -7.93
CA LYS A 463 11.40 -27.34 -7.00
C LYS A 463 10.19 -28.25 -6.74
N ASP A 464 10.40 -29.56 -6.86
CA ASP A 464 9.40 -30.60 -6.57
C ASP A 464 10.08 -31.73 -5.76
N GLY A 465 9.79 -31.77 -4.46
CA GLY A 465 10.59 -32.52 -3.49
C GLY A 465 12.06 -32.09 -3.51
N ASP A 466 12.97 -33.03 -3.73
CA ASP A 466 14.41 -32.79 -3.87
C ASP A 466 14.86 -32.47 -5.31
N ASN A 467 13.94 -32.55 -6.29
CA ASN A 467 14.24 -32.37 -7.71
C ASN A 467 13.84 -30.98 -8.22
N PHE A 468 14.33 -30.62 -9.40
CA PHE A 468 13.86 -29.47 -10.17
C PHE A 468 13.22 -29.98 -11.46
N VAL A 469 11.98 -29.56 -11.72
CA VAL A 469 11.19 -29.96 -12.89
C VAL A 469 10.78 -28.72 -13.70
N PRO A 470 10.58 -28.81 -15.03
CA PRO A 470 10.08 -27.69 -15.82
C PRO A 470 8.77 -27.13 -15.26
N ILE A 471 8.62 -25.80 -15.28
CA ILE A 471 7.38 -25.15 -14.85
C ILE A 471 6.21 -25.55 -15.76
N ASP A 472 5.07 -25.89 -15.15
CA ASP A 472 3.82 -26.13 -15.87
C ASP A 472 3.05 -24.80 -15.93
N ASN A 473 2.90 -24.26 -17.13
CA ASN A 473 2.24 -22.99 -17.38
C ASN A 473 0.78 -22.94 -16.89
N ALA A 474 0.08 -24.09 -16.83
CA ALA A 474 -1.31 -24.18 -16.39
C ALA A 474 -1.47 -24.48 -14.88
N LYS A 475 -0.41 -24.95 -14.21
CA LYS A 475 -0.43 -25.24 -12.77
C LYS A 475 -0.39 -23.95 -11.95
N THR A 476 -1.16 -23.91 -10.87
CA THR A 476 -1.09 -22.86 -9.85
C THR A 476 -0.02 -23.19 -8.82
N TYR A 477 0.77 -22.19 -8.43
CA TYR A 477 1.83 -22.28 -7.43
C TYR A 477 1.62 -21.24 -6.33
N GLY A 478 1.93 -21.60 -5.07
CA GLY A 478 2.06 -20.64 -3.98
C GLY A 478 3.37 -19.87 -4.10
N VAL A 479 3.26 -18.54 -4.17
CA VAL A 479 4.36 -17.58 -4.36
C VAL A 479 4.43 -16.64 -3.16
N ALA A 480 5.64 -16.28 -2.73
CA ALA A 480 5.88 -15.22 -1.76
C ALA A 480 6.83 -14.15 -2.30
N THR A 481 6.66 -12.92 -1.80
CA THR A 481 7.42 -11.74 -2.23
C THR A 481 7.31 -10.64 -1.17
N ASN A 482 7.76 -9.41 -1.48
CA ASN A 482 7.47 -8.23 -0.67
C ASN A 482 6.17 -7.53 -1.15
N ASN A 483 5.40 -6.95 -0.24
CA ASN A 483 4.16 -6.24 -0.55
C ASN A 483 4.28 -5.19 -1.69
N PHE A 484 5.39 -4.45 -1.79
CA PHE A 484 5.65 -3.52 -2.91
C PHE A 484 5.58 -4.22 -4.29
N MET A 485 6.21 -5.40 -4.44
CA MET A 485 6.10 -6.20 -5.67
C MET A 485 4.71 -6.78 -5.85
N ARG A 486 4.05 -7.25 -4.78
CA ARG A 486 2.68 -7.79 -4.86
C ARG A 486 1.65 -6.72 -5.26
N ALA A 487 1.88 -5.46 -4.88
CA ALA A 487 1.18 -4.28 -5.37
C ALA A 487 1.60 -3.84 -6.80
N GLY A 488 2.33 -4.68 -7.54
CA GLY A 488 2.76 -4.43 -8.92
C GLY A 488 3.91 -3.44 -9.09
N GLY A 489 4.63 -3.13 -8.00
CA GLY A 489 5.88 -2.36 -8.03
C GLY A 489 6.92 -2.96 -8.97
N ASP A 490 7.86 -2.14 -9.46
CA ASP A 490 8.88 -2.55 -10.43
C ASP A 490 8.34 -3.21 -11.73
N GLY A 491 7.06 -2.99 -12.05
CA GLY A 491 6.40 -3.53 -13.25
C GLY A 491 5.85 -4.95 -13.10
N TYR A 492 5.84 -5.51 -11.88
CA TYR A 492 5.30 -6.85 -11.58
C TYR A 492 3.75 -6.88 -11.61
N VAL A 493 3.14 -6.32 -12.66
CA VAL A 493 1.69 -6.16 -12.79
C VAL A 493 0.92 -7.49 -12.68
N ALA A 494 1.52 -8.59 -13.14
CA ALA A 494 0.95 -9.94 -13.03
C ALA A 494 0.75 -10.40 -11.57
N PHE A 495 1.45 -9.78 -10.60
CA PHE A 495 1.25 -10.11 -9.19
C PHE A 495 -0.05 -9.52 -8.63
N LYS A 496 -0.52 -8.38 -9.17
CA LYS A 496 -1.75 -7.71 -8.69
C LYS A 496 -2.98 -8.61 -8.73
N ASP A 497 -3.09 -9.38 -9.81
CA ASP A 497 -4.20 -10.30 -10.08
C ASP A 497 -4.00 -11.68 -9.44
N GLY A 498 -2.98 -11.83 -8.58
CA GLY A 498 -2.68 -13.05 -7.86
C GLY A 498 -3.80 -13.48 -6.91
N GLN A 499 -4.20 -14.75 -7.02
CA GLN A 499 -5.29 -15.35 -6.23
C GLN A 499 -4.87 -15.55 -4.77
N ASN A 500 -5.85 -15.58 -3.85
CA ASN A 500 -5.64 -15.86 -2.42
C ASN A 500 -4.48 -15.04 -1.83
N ALA A 501 -4.49 -13.74 -2.11
CA ALA A 501 -3.40 -12.85 -1.74
C ALA A 501 -3.53 -12.35 -0.31
N TYR A 502 -2.41 -12.33 0.38
CA TYR A 502 -2.21 -11.74 1.69
C TYR A 502 -0.97 -10.86 1.65
N ASP A 503 -1.14 -9.57 1.88
CA ASP A 503 -0.07 -8.57 1.78
C ASP A 503 0.57 -8.20 3.13
N PHE A 504 -0.02 -8.64 4.24
CA PHE A 504 0.26 -8.11 5.59
C PHE A 504 1.07 -9.07 6.48
N GLY A 505 1.93 -9.91 5.89
CA GLY A 505 2.83 -10.76 6.69
C GLY A 505 3.84 -9.96 7.53
N PRO A 506 4.69 -10.64 8.32
CA PRO A 506 5.69 -9.96 9.14
C PRO A 506 6.66 -9.11 8.31
N ASP A 507 7.27 -8.11 8.97
CA ASP A 507 8.30 -7.26 8.37
C ASP A 507 9.45 -8.10 7.78
N LEU A 508 9.84 -7.79 6.55
CA LEU A 508 10.82 -8.56 5.79
C LEU A 508 12.24 -8.49 6.36
N ALA A 509 12.61 -7.39 7.03
CA ALA A 509 13.88 -7.30 7.74
C ALA A 509 13.87 -8.23 8.96
N ASP A 510 12.76 -8.30 9.71
CA ASP A 510 12.62 -9.24 10.83
C ASP A 510 12.60 -10.71 10.35
N VAL A 511 11.95 -11.03 9.23
CA VAL A 511 12.03 -12.37 8.60
C VAL A 511 13.47 -12.73 8.24
N THR A 512 14.20 -11.79 7.62
CA THR A 512 15.60 -12.00 7.23
C THR A 512 16.50 -12.14 8.45
N ALA A 513 16.30 -11.32 9.49
CA ALA A 513 17.07 -11.38 10.73
C ALA A 513 16.85 -12.70 11.49
N GLN A 514 15.60 -13.18 11.57
CA GLN A 514 15.27 -14.49 12.14
C GLN A 514 15.93 -15.64 11.38
N TYR A 515 15.98 -15.56 10.04
CA TYR A 515 16.63 -16.56 9.22
C TYR A 515 18.16 -16.58 9.42
N ILE A 516 18.82 -15.42 9.48
CA ILE A 516 20.25 -15.31 9.81
C ILE A 516 20.53 -15.91 11.20
N ALA A 517 19.73 -15.56 12.21
CA ALA A 517 19.88 -16.07 13.57
C ALA A 517 19.75 -17.60 13.63
N ALA A 518 18.79 -18.18 12.90
CA ALA A 518 18.57 -19.62 12.83
C ALA A 518 19.69 -20.37 12.08
N HIS A 519 20.43 -19.70 11.20
CA HIS A 519 21.51 -20.26 10.38
C HIS A 519 22.90 -19.75 10.76
N SER A 520 23.08 -19.19 11.97
CA SER A 520 24.35 -18.58 12.39
C SER A 520 25.44 -19.63 12.73
N PRO A 521 26.67 -19.52 12.20
CA PRO A 521 27.15 -18.51 11.26
C PRO A 521 26.61 -18.76 9.84
N TYR A 522 25.96 -17.74 9.27
CA TYR A 522 25.40 -17.83 7.93
C TYR A 522 26.53 -17.89 6.90
N LYS A 523 26.39 -18.78 5.91
CA LYS A 523 27.36 -18.92 4.82
C LYS A 523 26.81 -18.28 3.54
N PRO A 524 27.33 -17.11 3.11
CA PRO A 524 26.88 -16.49 1.86
C PRO A 524 27.22 -17.39 0.67
N TYR A 525 26.27 -17.54 -0.26
CA TYR A 525 26.45 -18.45 -1.39
C TYR A 525 25.68 -18.02 -2.65
N THR A 526 26.15 -18.51 -3.79
CA THR A 526 25.41 -18.60 -5.05
C THR A 526 25.43 -20.04 -5.54
N ASP A 527 24.35 -20.49 -6.18
CA ASP A 527 24.12 -21.88 -6.59
C ASP A 527 23.69 -22.05 -8.06
N GLY A 528 23.72 -20.96 -8.83
CA GLY A 528 23.38 -20.94 -10.26
C GLY A 528 21.88 -21.02 -10.52
N ARG A 529 21.03 -20.71 -9.53
CA ARG A 529 19.58 -20.56 -9.72
C ARG A 529 19.21 -19.46 -10.71
N ILE A 530 20.09 -18.48 -10.95
CA ILE A 530 19.89 -17.49 -12.02
C ILE A 530 21.12 -17.48 -12.93
N THR A 531 20.96 -18.00 -14.15
CA THR A 531 22.06 -18.11 -15.12
C THR A 531 21.86 -17.18 -16.31
N GLU A 532 22.89 -16.42 -16.68
CA GLU A 532 22.92 -15.66 -17.94
C GLU A 532 23.60 -16.46 -19.05
N ILE A 533 23.00 -16.51 -20.24
CA ILE A 533 23.68 -17.00 -21.45
C ILE A 533 24.63 -15.92 -21.94
N ALA A 534 25.90 -16.02 -21.54
CA ALA A 534 26.95 -15.14 -22.05
C ALA A 534 27.09 -15.30 -23.58
N GLN A 535 27.15 -14.18 -24.31
CA GLN A 535 27.56 -14.21 -25.72
C GLN A 535 28.97 -14.81 -25.84
N ALA A 536 29.13 -15.80 -26.72
CA ALA A 536 30.44 -16.15 -27.23
C ALA A 536 30.98 -14.92 -27.98
N ALA A 537 32.02 -14.29 -27.44
CA ALA A 537 32.67 -13.16 -28.10
C ALA A 537 33.12 -13.60 -29.51
N PRO A 538 32.84 -12.80 -30.57
CA PRO A 538 33.27 -13.15 -31.91
C PRO A 538 34.80 -13.25 -31.92
N ALA A 539 35.32 -14.37 -32.41
CA ALA A 539 36.76 -14.57 -32.52
C ALA A 539 37.38 -13.44 -33.35
N PRO A 540 38.54 -12.87 -32.94
CA PRO A 540 39.18 -11.80 -33.68
C PRO A 540 39.47 -12.28 -35.10
N SER A 541 38.99 -11.53 -36.10
CA SER A 541 39.26 -11.85 -37.50
C SER A 541 40.76 -11.80 -37.76
N ALA A 542 41.30 -12.82 -38.41
CA ALA A 542 42.73 -12.94 -38.68
C ALA A 542 43.29 -11.68 -39.36
N GLU A 543 44.16 -10.97 -38.65
CA GLU A 543 44.80 -9.75 -39.11
C GLU A 543 45.78 -10.08 -40.25
N GLN A 544 45.58 -9.48 -41.42
CA GLN A 544 46.49 -9.65 -42.55
C GLN A 544 47.80 -8.90 -42.29
N ALA A 545 48.94 -9.58 -42.50
CA ALA A 545 50.26 -9.03 -42.25
C ALA A 545 50.54 -7.77 -43.10
N PRO A 546 51.20 -6.73 -42.53
CA PRO A 546 51.46 -5.47 -43.24
C PRO A 546 52.59 -5.60 -44.26
N ALA A 547 52.43 -4.92 -45.41
CA ALA A 547 53.47 -4.74 -46.40
C ALA A 547 54.44 -3.59 -46.03
N ALA A 548 55.69 -3.69 -46.47
CA ALA A 548 56.79 -2.78 -46.10
C ALA A 548 56.72 -1.38 -46.77
N PRO A 549 57.37 -0.34 -46.21
CA PRO A 549 57.12 1.07 -46.55
C PRO A 549 58.13 1.70 -47.54
N ALA A 550 57.76 2.88 -48.07
CA ALA A 550 58.62 3.83 -48.80
C ALA A 550 58.15 5.29 -48.52
N PRO A 551 58.94 6.35 -48.79
CA PRO A 551 59.68 7.02 -47.71
C PRO A 551 59.23 8.48 -47.41
N ALA A 552 59.92 9.10 -46.45
CA ALA A 552 59.43 10.22 -45.64
C ALA A 552 59.71 11.66 -46.14
N ALA A 553 58.94 12.57 -45.51
CA ALA A 553 59.34 13.90 -44.97
C ALA A 553 59.37 15.12 -45.92
N PRO A 554 59.26 16.38 -45.42
CA PRO A 554 59.47 16.80 -44.01
C PRO A 554 58.41 17.75 -43.35
N ALA A 555 58.55 17.92 -42.04
CA ALA A 555 58.00 19.01 -41.19
C ALA A 555 58.98 20.24 -41.22
N PRO A 556 58.93 21.32 -40.37
CA PRO A 556 58.20 21.61 -39.11
C PRO A 556 57.37 22.93 -39.21
N SER A 557 56.82 23.64 -38.20
CA SER A 557 57.21 24.01 -36.82
C SER A 557 55.97 24.61 -36.10
N ALA A 558 55.66 24.29 -34.83
CA ALA A 558 56.14 24.91 -33.57
C ALA A 558 55.15 25.92 -32.92
N GLU A 559 55.01 25.79 -31.61
CA GLU A 559 54.22 26.55 -30.59
C GLU A 559 54.51 28.08 -30.52
N PRO A 560 53.72 28.95 -29.81
CA PRO A 560 53.18 28.73 -28.44
C PRO A 560 51.87 29.44 -27.96
N THR A 561 51.52 29.16 -26.71
CA THR A 561 50.58 29.84 -25.76
C THR A 561 51.00 31.31 -25.44
N PRO A 562 50.15 32.24 -24.88
CA PRO A 562 49.28 32.04 -23.68
C PRO A 562 47.96 32.87 -23.55
N THR A 563 47.37 32.79 -22.34
CA THR A 563 46.18 33.43 -21.69
C THR A 563 46.23 34.98 -21.51
N PRO A 564 45.30 35.68 -20.81
CA PRO A 564 43.82 35.57 -20.65
C PRO A 564 43.04 36.93 -20.77
N ALA A 565 41.71 36.95 -21.01
CA ALA A 565 40.80 38.07 -20.65
C ALA A 565 39.29 37.71 -20.77
N ALA A 566 38.42 38.48 -20.08
CA ALA A 566 36.95 38.37 -20.04
C ALA A 566 36.29 39.72 -20.45
N PRO A 567 34.96 39.97 -20.34
CA PRO A 567 33.76 39.15 -20.62
C PRO A 567 32.71 39.85 -21.54
N ALA A 568 31.59 39.15 -21.85
CA ALA A 568 30.27 39.66 -22.33
C ALA A 568 30.18 40.23 -23.77
N PRO A 569 28.96 40.41 -24.37
CA PRO A 569 27.63 39.88 -24.07
C PRO A 569 27.03 39.04 -25.25
N ALA A 570 25.69 38.86 -25.31
CA ALA A 570 25.02 37.85 -26.16
C ALA A 570 24.40 38.33 -27.49
N ALA A 571 24.22 37.35 -28.40
CA ALA A 571 23.31 37.29 -29.57
C ALA A 571 23.66 38.13 -30.84
N PRO A 572 23.11 37.82 -32.05
CA PRO A 572 22.35 36.62 -32.50
C PRO A 572 22.83 35.97 -33.84
N ALA A 573 22.30 34.77 -34.15
CA ALA A 573 22.07 34.13 -35.48
C ALA A 573 23.22 33.99 -36.53
N PRO A 574 23.18 32.92 -37.35
CA PRO A 574 22.90 33.16 -38.78
C PRO A 574 22.09 32.05 -39.51
N ALA A 575 21.77 32.34 -40.77
CA ALA A 575 21.22 31.45 -41.81
C ALA A 575 21.69 31.98 -43.20
N VAL A 576 21.47 31.36 -44.37
CA VAL A 576 20.60 30.24 -44.80
C VAL A 576 21.26 29.47 -45.98
N GLU A 577 20.65 28.34 -46.38
CA GLU A 577 20.49 27.86 -47.78
C GLU A 577 21.68 27.22 -48.56
N PRO A 578 21.44 26.51 -49.70
CA PRO A 578 20.14 26.13 -50.33
C PRO A 578 19.94 24.62 -50.64
N ALA A 579 18.75 24.28 -51.15
CA ALA A 579 18.22 22.93 -51.40
C ALA A 579 18.54 22.32 -52.79
N PRO A 580 18.00 21.12 -53.10
CA PRO A 580 17.17 21.05 -54.31
C PRO A 580 15.84 20.26 -54.22
N ALA A 581 14.85 20.76 -54.97
CA ALA A 581 13.74 20.07 -55.64
C ALA A 581 12.62 19.36 -54.82
N ALA A 582 11.38 19.47 -55.33
CA ALA A 582 10.15 19.09 -54.64
C ALA A 582 9.27 18.08 -55.42
N SER A 583 8.61 17.19 -54.69
CA SER A 583 7.34 16.49 -55.02
C SER A 583 6.91 15.69 -53.78
N ALA A 584 5.65 15.49 -53.40
CA ALA A 584 4.36 16.03 -53.85
C ALA A 584 3.40 16.07 -52.64
N SER A 585 2.29 16.80 -52.72
CA SER A 585 1.29 16.83 -51.63
C SER A 585 0.60 15.47 -51.46
N ALA A 586 0.80 14.81 -50.32
CA ALA A 586 0.03 13.64 -49.94
C ALA A 586 -1.28 14.06 -49.26
N THR A 587 -2.41 13.65 -49.82
CA THR A 587 -3.75 13.81 -49.24
C THR A 587 -3.81 13.12 -47.87
N PRO A 588 -4.53 13.67 -46.85
CA PRO A 588 -4.76 12.96 -45.60
C PRO A 588 -5.35 11.57 -45.89
N SER A 589 -4.71 10.54 -45.37
CA SER A 589 -5.18 9.17 -45.48
C SER A 589 -6.10 8.86 -44.29
N THR A 590 -6.89 7.80 -44.38
CA THR A 590 -7.79 7.40 -43.31
C THR A 590 -7.63 5.94 -43.02
N HIS A 591 -7.50 5.60 -41.74
CA HIS A 591 -7.36 4.23 -41.25
C HIS A 591 -8.65 3.80 -40.55
N VAL A 592 -8.97 2.50 -40.58
CA VAL A 592 -10.09 1.92 -39.82
C VAL A 592 -9.49 1.02 -38.75
N ILE A 593 -9.73 1.35 -37.49
CA ILE A 593 -9.12 0.68 -36.33
C ILE A 593 -9.46 -0.82 -36.35
N ALA A 594 -8.44 -1.65 -36.40
CA ALA A 594 -8.51 -3.10 -36.29
C ALA A 594 -8.28 -3.56 -34.83
N ALA A 595 -8.59 -4.82 -34.54
CA ALA A 595 -8.30 -5.40 -33.23
C ALA A 595 -6.78 -5.49 -33.00
N GLY A 596 -6.29 -4.84 -31.93
CA GLY A 596 -4.87 -4.77 -31.59
C GLY A 596 -4.16 -3.49 -32.05
N ASP A 597 -4.82 -2.61 -32.81
CA ASP A 597 -4.24 -1.32 -33.18
C ASP A 597 -4.01 -0.42 -31.96
N THR A 598 -2.85 0.23 -31.93
CA THR A 598 -2.54 1.33 -31.00
C THR A 598 -2.13 2.56 -31.80
N PHE A 599 -2.37 3.78 -31.31
CA PHE A 599 -1.85 4.98 -31.98
C PHE A 599 -0.31 4.99 -32.07
N TRP A 600 0.40 4.27 -31.21
CA TRP A 600 1.86 4.14 -31.26
C TRP A 600 2.31 3.32 -32.48
N ASP A 601 1.66 2.17 -32.71
CA ASP A 601 2.02 1.29 -33.83
C ASP A 601 1.46 1.78 -35.17
N LEU A 602 0.31 2.47 -35.14
CA LEU A 602 -0.17 3.23 -36.30
C LEU A 602 0.75 4.42 -36.63
N ALA A 603 1.32 5.12 -35.65
CA ALA A 603 2.30 6.17 -35.89
C ALA A 603 3.62 5.62 -36.47
N LYS A 604 4.12 4.47 -35.98
CA LYS A 604 5.22 3.76 -36.64
C LYS A 604 4.88 3.41 -38.09
N THR A 605 3.65 2.95 -38.35
CA THR A 605 3.20 2.51 -39.67
C THR A 605 3.08 3.66 -40.67
N PHE A 606 2.48 4.79 -40.27
CA PHE A 606 2.22 5.93 -41.16
C PHE A 606 3.34 6.99 -41.18
N TYR A 607 4.10 7.14 -40.08
CA TYR A 607 5.14 8.16 -39.96
C TYR A 607 6.56 7.59 -39.82
N GLY A 608 6.72 6.28 -39.57
CA GLY A 608 8.02 5.67 -39.29
C GLY A 608 8.53 5.90 -37.86
N ASP A 609 7.76 6.59 -37.01
CA ASP A 609 8.10 6.86 -35.61
C ASP A 609 6.86 6.71 -34.73
N GLY A 610 6.96 5.92 -33.66
CA GLY A 610 5.89 5.73 -32.70
C GLY A 610 5.64 6.94 -31.80
N ALA A 611 6.64 7.80 -31.59
CA ALA A 611 6.51 9.01 -30.77
C ALA A 611 5.51 10.03 -31.35
N GLU A 612 5.26 9.97 -32.66
CA GLU A 612 4.32 10.81 -33.40
C GLU A 612 2.84 10.43 -33.19
N TRP A 613 2.54 9.46 -32.31
CA TRP A 613 1.18 9.07 -31.94
C TRP A 613 0.29 10.22 -31.47
N ARG A 614 0.90 11.29 -30.91
CA ARG A 614 0.18 12.50 -30.49
C ARG A 614 -0.47 13.21 -31.68
N LYS A 615 0.17 13.25 -32.86
CA LYS A 615 -0.41 13.80 -34.09
C LYS A 615 -1.67 13.04 -34.52
N LEU A 616 -1.67 11.70 -34.38
CA LEU A 616 -2.88 10.88 -34.63
C LEU A 616 -3.97 11.18 -33.58
N SER A 617 -3.60 11.27 -32.31
CA SER A 617 -4.55 11.57 -31.23
C SER A 617 -5.24 12.93 -31.42
N GLU A 618 -4.46 13.98 -31.62
CA GLU A 618 -4.95 15.36 -31.79
C GLU A 618 -5.84 15.52 -33.04
N ALA A 619 -5.45 14.91 -34.16
CA ALA A 619 -6.23 14.94 -35.41
C ALA A 619 -7.60 14.22 -35.33
N ASN A 620 -7.84 13.44 -34.27
CA ASN A 620 -9.06 12.66 -34.07
C ASN A 620 -9.84 13.08 -32.81
N GLY A 621 -9.58 14.28 -32.29
CA GLY A 621 -10.32 14.82 -31.14
C GLY A 621 -9.82 14.32 -29.78
N SER A 622 -8.56 13.90 -29.70
CA SER A 622 -7.89 13.41 -28.49
C SER A 622 -8.63 12.27 -27.77
N PRO A 623 -9.01 11.17 -28.47
CA PRO A 623 -9.62 10.03 -27.82
C PRO A 623 -8.60 9.35 -26.89
N ASN A 624 -9.10 8.65 -25.86
CA ASN A 624 -8.21 7.95 -24.92
C ASN A 624 -7.33 6.93 -25.68
N PRO A 625 -5.99 7.09 -25.69
CA PRO A 625 -5.11 6.29 -26.55
C PRO A 625 -5.04 4.80 -26.16
N ARG A 626 -5.66 4.41 -25.03
CA ARG A 626 -5.82 3.01 -24.61
C ARG A 626 -7.15 2.38 -25.05
N HIS A 627 -8.14 3.16 -25.48
CA HIS A 627 -9.49 2.68 -25.84
C HIS A 627 -9.89 3.15 -27.25
N LEU A 628 -9.16 2.68 -28.26
CA LEU A 628 -9.56 2.83 -29.67
C LEU A 628 -10.71 1.86 -29.99
N ARG A 629 -11.79 2.35 -30.61
CA ARG A 629 -12.95 1.49 -30.94
C ARG A 629 -12.72 0.78 -32.27
N ILE A 630 -12.77 -0.53 -32.28
CA ILE A 630 -12.62 -1.35 -33.48
C ILE A 630 -13.74 -0.98 -34.48
N GLY A 631 -13.36 -0.74 -35.74
CA GLY A 631 -14.25 -0.25 -36.80
C GLY A 631 -14.41 1.28 -36.87
N GLU A 632 -13.88 2.05 -35.91
CA GLU A 632 -13.86 3.50 -35.98
C GLU A 632 -12.82 3.99 -37.01
N LYS A 633 -13.19 5.02 -37.77
CA LYS A 633 -12.39 5.56 -38.88
C LYS A 633 -11.65 6.82 -38.44
N ILE A 634 -10.32 6.74 -38.36
CA ILE A 634 -9.45 7.84 -37.96
C ILE A 634 -8.82 8.55 -39.16
N GLN A 635 -8.56 9.85 -39.00
CA GLN A 635 -7.75 10.67 -39.88
C GLN A 635 -6.26 10.45 -39.59
N VAL A 636 -5.47 10.33 -40.64
CA VAL A 636 -4.01 10.29 -40.59
C VAL A 636 -3.49 11.53 -41.31
N PRO A 637 -3.08 12.58 -40.57
CA PRO A 637 -2.39 13.74 -41.12
C PRO A 637 -1.21 13.37 -42.03
N ALA A 638 -0.80 14.30 -42.90
CA ALA A 638 0.50 14.17 -43.55
C ALA A 638 1.65 14.34 -42.52
N LYS A 639 2.80 13.74 -42.81
CA LYS A 639 3.96 13.66 -41.92
C LYS A 639 4.60 15.03 -41.63
#